data_AF-A0A8C8A5V9-F1
#
_entry.id   AF-A0A8C8A5V9-F1
#
_cell.length_a   1.000
_cell.length_b   1.000
_cell.length_c   1.000
_cell.angle_alpha   90.00
_cell.angle_beta   90.00
_cell.angle_gamma   90.00
#
_symmetry.space_group_name_H-M   'P 1'
#
loop_
_entity.id
_entity.type
_entity.pdbx_description
1 polymer ?
#
loop_
_entity_poly.entity_id
_entity_poly.type
_entity_poly.pdbx_seq_one_letter_code
_entity_poly.pdbx_strand_id
1 'polypeptide(L)'
;HSVRGIKGLLFNKHKPWIETTYHGIVTENDDKVLLDPPLIALDKDAPLRYAGEICGFRIHGQNVPFEAVVLDKSTGEGVIRAKDKLDCELQKEHTFTIQAYDCGEGPDGANMKKSHKATVHIQVNDINEYSPVFKEKTYKATVLEGKKYDSILKVEAVDADCSFQFSQICNYEIVTPDVPFTIDKDGFIKNTEKLSYGKEHMYKLTVTAYDCGKNRASEDVLVKISVKPTCKPSWQGFNKRIEYEPGTGSLALFPSMHLETCDEPVSSIRASVELETNHIGKGCDRDTYSEKSLHKLCGATSGTVELLPAPSSSANWTIGLPTDNGHDSDQVFEFNGTQAIKVPNGVVSTNLKEPFTISVWMRHGPGAHEKETILCNSDKTDMNRHHYSLYVHNCRLIFLLRQDPSEAETYKPAEFHWKLDQVCDKEWHHYVLNVEFPTASLFVDGTTFEPFLVTEDYPLHATKIETQLTIGACWQGGNARMAQFFRGNLAGLIIRSGKLENKKVIDCLYTCKEGLDVQLPEEVASSVKVEFNPNQSSLTVEGEDIDAFDKVMQHISYLNSRQFPTPGIRHLRVATTVKCFNEDACVSVPDAEGYVMVLQPEEPKISLSGIDHFARSAAEFESQEGVTLFPELRIVSTITREVEADTEPEAADGADDDPTVQETVVSEEIMHNLDFCEVSVMGEELDGEHESLEMDPSQLKQRALEMSSSNLGLIITGVNTMANYEQVLHLIRYKNWHTEALFDRKFKLVCSELNGRYISNDFKVEVNVIHTAVPVEHANNAMVQPSFINPVHHASVDLSGHNLVNAHQASVVPSAATVVIVVCVSFLVFMIVLGVFRIRAAHQRTMRDQENGKENEMDWDDSALTITVNPMEHSSEEEEEEEEESEDGEEEDDITSAESETSEDEEGGEPEDQQAASRQQQLEWDDSTLTY
;
A
#
# COMPACT_ATOMS: atom_id res chain seq x y z
N HIS A 1 20.85 -149.18 9.70
CA HIS A 1 21.10 -147.84 10.28
C HIS A 1 20.29 -146.81 9.51
N SER A 2 19.73 -145.80 10.19
CA SER A 2 19.17 -144.61 9.56
C SER A 2 19.17 -143.47 10.58
N VAL A 3 19.68 -142.29 10.19
CA VAL A 3 19.72 -141.11 11.05
C VAL A 3 18.43 -140.30 10.85
N ARG A 4 17.70 -140.03 11.93
CA ARG A 4 16.60 -139.05 11.90
C ARG A 4 17.17 -137.66 12.18
N GLY A 5 17.28 -136.84 11.14
CA GLY A 5 17.43 -135.39 11.31
C GLY A 5 16.15 -134.79 11.88
N ILE A 6 16.26 -133.93 12.89
CA ILE A 6 15.12 -133.22 13.48
C ILE A 6 14.80 -132.01 12.59
N LYS A 7 13.59 -131.94 12.05
CA LYS A 7 13.06 -130.68 11.50
C LYS A 7 12.79 -129.73 12.67
N GLY A 8 13.53 -128.62 12.74
CA GLY A 8 13.17 -127.52 13.60
C GLY A 8 11.85 -126.89 13.13
N LEU A 9 10.92 -126.67 14.06
CA LEU A 9 9.73 -125.86 13.81
C LEU A 9 10.14 -124.39 13.78
N LEU A 10 9.64 -123.68 12.77
CA LEU A 10 9.80 -122.23 12.61
C LEU A 10 8.68 -121.56 13.41
N PHE A 11 9.06 -120.91 14.51
CA PHE A 11 8.18 -120.19 15.43
C PHE A 11 8.56 -118.71 15.43
N ASN A 12 7.61 -117.79 15.57
CA ASN A 12 7.90 -116.38 15.82
C ASN A 12 8.54 -116.22 17.22
N LYS A 13 9.81 -115.81 17.27
CA LYS A 13 10.66 -115.79 18.47
C LYS A 13 11.04 -114.37 18.88
N HIS A 14 11.57 -113.60 17.94
CA HIS A 14 12.14 -112.28 18.15
C HIS A 14 11.03 -111.23 18.33
N LYS A 15 11.34 -109.95 18.14
CA LYS A 15 10.36 -108.85 18.16
C LYS A 15 10.83 -107.81 17.16
N PRO A 16 9.93 -107.10 16.47
CA PRO A 16 10.34 -106.07 15.54
C PRO A 16 11.03 -104.95 16.31
N TRP A 17 12.11 -104.43 15.73
CA TRP A 17 12.88 -103.32 16.25
C TRP A 17 12.76 -102.12 15.31
N ILE A 18 12.72 -100.93 15.90
CA ILE A 18 12.61 -99.63 15.25
C ILE A 18 13.60 -98.70 15.95
N GLU A 19 13.96 -97.57 15.33
CA GLU A 19 14.72 -96.54 16.05
C GLU A 19 13.93 -95.96 17.23
N THR A 20 14.63 -95.49 18.27
CA THR A 20 13.99 -95.01 19.51
C THR A 20 13.29 -93.66 19.37
N THR A 21 13.68 -92.88 18.38
CA THR A 21 13.29 -91.47 18.19
C THR A 21 13.33 -91.14 16.70
N TYR A 22 12.28 -90.48 16.22
CA TYR A 22 12.16 -89.98 14.85
C TYR A 22 11.89 -88.48 14.87
N HIS A 23 12.54 -87.74 13.98
CA HIS A 23 12.20 -86.35 13.69
C HIS A 23 11.55 -86.28 12.32
N GLY A 24 10.46 -85.52 12.21
CA GLY A 24 9.66 -85.40 11.00
C GLY A 24 9.39 -83.95 10.63
N ILE A 25 9.34 -83.69 9.34
CA ILE A 25 8.87 -82.42 8.78
C ILE A 25 7.73 -82.71 7.80
N VAL A 26 6.69 -81.90 7.84
CA VAL A 26 5.55 -81.94 6.93
C VAL A 26 5.12 -80.50 6.65
N THR A 27 4.79 -80.17 5.40
CA THR A 27 4.26 -78.85 5.03
C THR A 27 2.72 -78.91 5.03
N GLU A 28 2.02 -77.83 5.37
CA GLU A 28 0.58 -77.89 5.70
C GLU A 28 -0.34 -78.42 4.59
N ASN A 29 0.02 -78.14 3.34
CA ASN A 29 -0.66 -78.65 2.15
C ASN A 29 -0.09 -79.98 1.62
N ASP A 30 0.78 -80.68 2.37
CA ASP A 30 1.31 -82.02 2.07
C ASP A 30 0.73 -83.07 3.05
N ASP A 31 0.38 -84.25 2.55
CA ASP A 31 -0.09 -85.36 3.37
C ASP A 31 1.05 -86.21 3.96
N LYS A 32 2.27 -86.09 3.43
CA LYS A 32 3.37 -87.01 3.71
C LYS A 32 4.43 -86.42 4.64
N VAL A 33 4.65 -87.07 5.78
CA VAL A 33 5.73 -86.70 6.70
C VAL A 33 7.07 -87.23 6.18
N LEU A 34 8.05 -86.34 6.03
CA LEU A 34 9.45 -86.67 5.75
C LEU A 34 10.17 -86.94 7.08
N LEU A 35 10.55 -88.20 7.32
CA LEU A 35 11.19 -88.64 8.57
C LEU A 35 12.70 -88.85 8.38
N ASP A 36 13.49 -88.35 9.34
CA ASP A 36 14.90 -88.69 9.51
C ASP A 36 15.13 -89.27 10.93
N PRO A 37 15.61 -90.52 11.07
CA PRO A 37 15.77 -91.53 10.00
C PRO A 37 14.42 -91.99 9.40
N PRO A 38 14.40 -92.64 8.24
CA PRO A 38 13.15 -93.19 7.67
C PRO A 38 12.54 -94.28 8.56
N LEU A 39 11.21 -94.38 8.57
CA LEU A 39 10.47 -95.35 9.39
C LEU A 39 10.62 -96.78 8.83
N ILE A 40 11.58 -97.53 9.38
CA ILE A 40 11.86 -98.92 9.01
C ILE A 40 11.80 -99.80 10.28
N ALA A 41 11.10 -100.93 10.19
CA ALA A 41 11.03 -101.93 11.25
C ALA A 41 11.71 -103.24 10.85
N LEU A 42 12.71 -103.66 11.64
CA LEU A 42 13.54 -104.83 11.37
C LEU A 42 13.23 -105.96 12.36
N ASP A 43 12.91 -107.16 11.87
CA ASP A 43 12.84 -108.37 12.70
C ASP A 43 13.96 -109.36 12.35
N LYS A 44 14.47 -110.07 13.37
CA LYS A 44 15.52 -111.10 13.23
C LYS A 44 14.98 -112.47 12.80
N ASP A 45 13.66 -112.65 12.77
CA ASP A 45 13.00 -113.79 12.15
C ASP A 45 12.76 -113.57 10.64
N ALA A 46 13.11 -112.41 10.06
CA ALA A 46 13.10 -112.21 8.60
C ALA A 46 14.14 -113.11 7.89
N PRO A 47 13.89 -113.62 6.67
CA PRO A 47 12.70 -113.41 5.83
C PRO A 47 11.66 -114.53 5.99
N LEU A 48 11.34 -114.97 7.22
CA LEU A 48 10.25 -115.92 7.43
C LEU A 48 8.90 -115.24 7.18
N ARG A 49 8.15 -115.75 6.22
CA ARG A 49 6.77 -115.33 5.93
C ARG A 49 5.93 -115.33 7.21
N TYR A 50 5.14 -114.29 7.40
CA TYR A 50 4.45 -113.89 8.64
C TYR A 50 5.40 -113.54 9.81
N ALA A 51 6.25 -114.47 10.24
CA ALA A 51 7.01 -114.33 11.49
C ALA A 51 8.09 -113.23 11.48
N GLY A 52 8.56 -112.82 10.30
CA GLY A 52 9.51 -111.71 10.10
C GLY A 52 9.00 -110.65 9.12
N GLU A 53 7.71 -110.64 8.81
CA GLU A 53 7.06 -109.61 7.99
C GLU A 53 6.38 -108.57 8.91
N ILE A 54 6.39 -107.29 8.55
CA ILE A 54 5.78 -106.21 9.33
C ILE A 54 4.36 -105.96 8.84
N CYS A 55 3.36 -106.12 9.71
CA CYS A 55 1.94 -105.98 9.34
C CYS A 55 1.29 -104.67 9.78
N GLY A 56 1.93 -103.87 10.62
CA GLY A 56 1.40 -102.55 10.96
C GLY A 56 2.29 -101.72 11.88
N PHE A 57 2.24 -100.41 11.67
CA PHE A 57 2.66 -99.44 12.67
C PHE A 57 1.41 -98.92 13.41
N ARG A 58 1.52 -98.66 14.71
CA ARG A 58 0.43 -98.05 15.49
C ARG A 58 0.94 -96.84 16.26
N ILE A 59 0.27 -95.72 16.04
CA ILE A 59 0.47 -94.47 16.77
C ILE A 59 -0.31 -94.53 18.10
N HIS A 60 0.29 -93.98 19.15
CA HIS A 60 -0.23 -93.93 20.50
C HIS A 60 -0.10 -92.50 21.05
N GLY A 61 -1.24 -91.81 21.10
CA GLY A 61 -1.48 -90.51 21.72
C GLY A 61 -2.99 -90.23 21.67
N GLN A 62 -3.46 -89.18 22.34
CA GLN A 62 -4.82 -88.67 22.17
C GLN A 62 -4.84 -87.68 21.00
N ASN A 63 -5.91 -87.71 20.19
CA ASN A 63 -6.18 -86.79 19.07
C ASN A 63 -5.01 -86.50 18.13
N VAL A 64 -4.12 -87.47 17.90
CA VAL A 64 -2.97 -87.29 16.99
C VAL A 64 -3.47 -87.23 15.54
N PRO A 65 -3.22 -86.15 14.77
CA PRO A 65 -3.74 -85.97 13.42
C PRO A 65 -3.00 -86.82 12.37
N PHE A 66 -2.14 -87.75 12.79
CA PHE A 66 -1.35 -88.62 11.92
C PHE A 66 -1.77 -90.09 11.98
N GLU A 67 -1.60 -90.79 10.86
CA GLU A 67 -1.60 -92.25 10.77
C GLU A 67 -0.24 -92.79 10.28
N ALA A 68 -0.01 -94.09 10.41
CA ALA A 68 1.23 -94.74 9.99
C ALA A 68 0.93 -95.97 9.13
N VAL A 69 1.39 -95.93 7.88
CA VAL A 69 1.08 -96.89 6.81
C VAL A 69 2.32 -97.72 6.50
N VAL A 70 2.17 -99.04 6.37
CA VAL A 70 3.24 -99.92 5.88
C VAL A 70 3.31 -99.82 4.36
N LEU A 71 4.47 -99.51 3.80
CA LEU A 71 4.72 -99.46 2.36
C LEU A 71 5.06 -100.86 1.82
N ASP A 72 5.99 -101.56 2.47
CA ASP A 72 6.38 -102.93 2.12
C ASP A 72 6.57 -103.77 3.40
N LYS A 73 5.81 -104.86 3.50
CA LYS A 73 5.82 -105.78 4.65
C LYS A 73 7.09 -106.64 4.75
N SER A 74 7.82 -106.79 3.65
CA SER A 74 9.01 -107.65 3.54
C SER A 74 10.31 -106.91 3.81
N THR A 75 10.37 -105.59 3.54
CA THR A 75 11.45 -104.71 3.98
C THR A 75 11.19 -104.12 5.36
N GLY A 76 9.92 -104.00 5.76
CA GLY A 76 9.49 -103.35 6.99
C GLY A 76 9.41 -101.82 6.88
N GLU A 77 9.42 -101.28 5.66
CA GLU A 77 9.33 -99.84 5.38
C GLU A 77 7.90 -99.30 5.61
N GLY A 78 7.80 -98.13 6.22
CA GLY A 78 6.54 -97.42 6.43
C GLY A 78 6.68 -95.91 6.26
N VAL A 79 5.54 -95.23 6.28
CA VAL A 79 5.43 -93.77 6.18
C VAL A 79 4.40 -93.27 7.18
N ILE A 80 4.59 -92.07 7.71
CA ILE A 80 3.58 -91.36 8.49
C ILE A 80 2.88 -90.35 7.57
N ARG A 81 1.55 -90.28 7.66
CA ARG A 81 0.71 -89.35 6.89
C ARG A 81 -0.17 -88.52 7.82
N ALA A 82 -0.50 -87.30 7.42
CA ALA A 82 -1.60 -86.54 8.02
C ALA A 82 -2.95 -87.17 7.61
N LYS A 83 -3.96 -87.08 8.49
CA LYS A 83 -5.33 -87.55 8.24
C LYS A 83 -6.24 -86.47 7.67
N ASP A 84 -5.99 -85.26 8.12
CA ASP A 84 -6.72 -84.02 7.88
C ASP A 84 -5.67 -82.97 7.48
N LYS A 85 -6.09 -81.80 6.98
CA LYS A 85 -5.17 -80.67 6.77
C LYS A 85 -4.49 -80.29 8.09
N LEU A 86 -3.21 -79.92 8.01
CA LEU A 86 -2.48 -79.32 9.12
C LEU A 86 -2.58 -77.79 9.04
N ASP A 87 -2.33 -77.15 10.17
CA ASP A 87 -2.55 -75.73 10.46
C ASP A 87 -1.49 -75.35 11.50
N CYS A 88 -0.53 -74.51 11.11
CA CYS A 88 0.66 -74.20 11.88
C CYS A 88 0.40 -73.11 12.94
N GLU A 89 -0.50 -72.18 12.65
CA GLU A 89 -0.98 -71.14 13.56
C GLU A 89 -1.68 -71.78 14.77
N LEU A 90 -2.41 -72.87 14.54
CA LEU A 90 -3.04 -73.68 15.57
C LEU A 90 -2.04 -74.60 16.28
N GLN A 91 -1.22 -75.38 15.54
CA GLN A 91 -0.24 -76.28 16.16
C GLN A 91 0.99 -76.62 15.29
N LYS A 92 2.01 -75.75 15.34
CA LYS A 92 3.35 -75.93 14.77
C LYS A 92 4.12 -77.22 15.13
N GLU A 93 3.91 -77.81 16.31
CA GLU A 93 4.65 -79.00 16.76
C GLU A 93 3.74 -80.09 17.32
N HIS A 94 3.94 -81.32 16.84
CA HIS A 94 3.25 -82.52 17.33
C HIS A 94 4.24 -83.55 17.87
N THR A 95 3.95 -84.12 19.04
CA THR A 95 4.75 -85.21 19.63
C THR A 95 3.87 -86.39 20.03
N PHE A 96 4.22 -87.60 19.59
CA PHE A 96 3.50 -88.83 19.92
C PHE A 96 4.43 -90.04 20.01
N THR A 97 3.90 -91.23 20.31
CA THR A 97 4.69 -92.48 20.33
C THR A 97 4.20 -93.49 19.30
N ILE A 98 5.10 -94.27 18.71
CA ILE A 98 4.79 -95.27 17.68
C ILE A 98 5.32 -96.67 18.06
N GLN A 99 4.65 -97.72 17.63
CA GLN A 99 5.08 -99.13 17.77
C GLN A 99 4.91 -99.88 16.45
N ALA A 100 5.90 -100.70 16.06
CA ALA A 100 5.79 -101.66 14.98
C ALA A 100 5.26 -103.02 15.48
N TYR A 101 4.55 -103.73 14.60
CA TYR A 101 3.96 -105.04 14.84
C TYR A 101 4.30 -105.99 13.67
N ASP A 102 4.71 -107.21 14.01
CA ASP A 102 4.92 -108.29 13.03
C ASP A 102 3.58 -108.83 12.49
N CYS A 103 3.63 -109.75 11.52
CA CYS A 103 2.45 -110.43 10.96
C CYS A 103 2.08 -111.72 11.73
N GLY A 104 2.71 -112.02 12.86
CA GLY A 104 2.43 -113.19 13.69
C GLY A 104 2.86 -114.52 13.07
N GLU A 105 2.22 -115.60 13.51
CA GLU A 105 2.55 -116.99 13.20
C GLU A 105 1.47 -117.65 12.31
N GLY A 106 1.19 -116.99 11.17
CA GLY A 106 0.22 -117.45 10.18
C GLY A 106 -0.72 -116.33 9.72
N PRO A 107 -1.60 -116.60 8.74
CA PRO A 107 -2.48 -115.59 8.14
C PRO A 107 -3.48 -114.97 9.13
N ASP A 108 -3.80 -115.65 10.23
CA ASP A 108 -4.75 -115.20 11.24
C ASP A 108 -4.12 -114.25 12.29
N GLY A 109 -2.83 -113.91 12.18
CA GLY A 109 -2.14 -112.97 13.08
C GLY A 109 -1.92 -113.49 14.52
N ALA A 110 -2.06 -114.80 14.75
CA ALA A 110 -1.80 -115.42 16.05
C ALA A 110 -0.34 -115.19 16.49
N ASN A 111 -0.08 -115.13 17.81
CA ASN A 111 1.25 -114.86 18.39
C ASN A 111 1.95 -113.56 17.92
N MET A 112 1.24 -112.61 17.33
CA MET A 112 1.79 -111.31 16.92
C MET A 112 2.49 -110.57 18.07
N LYS A 113 3.69 -110.04 17.81
CA LYS A 113 4.47 -109.28 18.78
C LYS A 113 4.62 -107.82 18.36
N LYS A 114 5.21 -107.03 19.25
CA LYS A 114 5.36 -105.59 19.12
C LYS A 114 6.75 -105.13 19.56
N SER A 115 7.20 -104.02 18.98
CA SER A 115 8.45 -103.34 19.30
C SER A 115 8.44 -102.72 20.70
N HIS A 116 9.51 -101.98 21.02
CA HIS A 116 9.44 -100.94 22.06
C HIS A 116 8.64 -99.73 21.54
N LYS A 117 8.41 -98.72 22.38
CA LYS A 117 7.83 -97.44 21.92
C LYS A 117 8.95 -96.52 21.46
N ALA A 118 8.81 -96.00 20.25
CA ALA A 118 9.62 -94.87 19.79
C ALA A 118 8.84 -93.57 19.96
N THR A 119 9.52 -92.44 20.16
CA THR A 119 8.92 -91.10 20.12
C THR A 119 9.04 -90.54 18.70
N VAL A 120 8.01 -89.86 18.21
CA VAL A 120 8.04 -89.11 16.96
C VAL A 120 7.77 -87.65 17.31
N HIS A 121 8.67 -86.77 16.89
CA HIS A 121 8.49 -85.32 16.90
C HIS A 121 8.27 -84.88 15.46
N ILE A 122 7.17 -84.17 15.19
CA ILE A 122 6.87 -83.61 13.87
C ILE A 122 6.77 -82.10 14.00
N GLN A 123 7.58 -81.39 13.21
CA GLN A 123 7.46 -79.96 12.98
C GLN A 123 6.59 -79.74 11.73
N VAL A 124 5.62 -78.85 11.84
CA VAL A 124 4.86 -78.33 10.70
C VAL A 124 5.68 -77.20 10.07
N ASN A 125 5.87 -77.28 8.76
CA ASN A 125 6.44 -76.23 7.94
C ASN A 125 5.31 -75.36 7.39
N ASP A 126 5.40 -74.09 7.77
CA ASP A 126 4.59 -72.95 7.37
C ASP A 126 4.51 -72.73 5.85
N ILE A 127 3.42 -72.11 5.41
CA ILE A 127 3.18 -71.58 4.07
C ILE A 127 2.66 -70.15 4.25
N ASN A 128 3.20 -69.18 3.49
CA ASN A 128 2.70 -67.82 3.53
C ASN A 128 1.28 -67.74 2.95
N GLU A 129 0.28 -67.85 3.81
CA GLU A 129 -1.15 -67.85 3.49
C GLU A 129 -1.87 -66.62 4.07
N TYR A 130 -1.24 -65.92 5.03
CA TYR A 130 -1.68 -64.62 5.51
C TYR A 130 -1.01 -63.47 4.71
N SER A 131 -1.15 -62.24 5.18
CA SER A 131 -0.73 -61.01 4.48
C SER A 131 -0.80 -59.82 5.45
N PRO A 132 0.11 -58.82 5.35
CA PRO A 132 0.25 -57.83 6.41
C PRO A 132 -1.02 -57.02 6.67
N VAL A 133 -1.26 -56.71 7.95
CA VAL A 133 -2.37 -55.87 8.43
C VAL A 133 -1.79 -54.72 9.25
N PHE A 134 -2.10 -53.48 8.89
CA PHE A 134 -1.72 -52.31 9.67
C PHE A 134 -2.47 -52.25 11.01
N LYS A 135 -1.77 -51.88 12.09
CA LYS A 135 -2.35 -51.77 13.44
C LYS A 135 -3.42 -50.69 13.54
N GLU A 136 -3.27 -49.60 12.78
CA GLU A 136 -4.20 -48.47 12.74
C GLU A 136 -4.74 -48.27 11.32
N LYS A 137 -6.02 -47.88 11.20
CA LYS A 137 -6.66 -47.60 9.90
C LYS A 137 -6.28 -46.25 9.29
N THR A 138 -5.71 -45.32 10.08
CA THR A 138 -5.21 -44.03 9.59
C THR A 138 -4.19 -43.46 10.57
N TYR A 139 -3.00 -43.14 10.08
CA TYR A 139 -1.98 -42.41 10.87
C TYR A 139 -2.11 -40.90 10.62
N LYS A 140 -1.76 -40.08 11.63
CA LYS A 140 -1.80 -38.62 11.56
C LYS A 140 -0.58 -38.00 12.24
N ALA A 141 -0.02 -36.94 11.65
CA ALA A 141 0.98 -36.09 12.28
C ALA A 141 0.88 -34.63 11.82
N THR A 142 1.54 -33.75 12.55
CA THR A 142 1.65 -32.31 12.23
C THR A 142 3.12 -31.91 12.22
N VAL A 143 3.54 -31.16 11.21
CA VAL A 143 4.92 -30.70 11.01
C VAL A 143 4.96 -29.20 10.74
N LEU A 144 6.04 -28.53 11.14
CA LEU A 144 6.31 -27.15 10.76
C LEU A 144 6.90 -27.13 9.34
N GLU A 145 6.51 -26.13 8.54
CA GLU A 145 7.16 -25.87 7.25
C GLU A 145 8.65 -25.48 7.40
N GLY A 146 9.38 -25.43 6.29
CA GLY A 146 10.79 -25.02 6.26
C GLY A 146 11.77 -26.00 6.92
N LYS A 147 11.28 -27.01 7.65
CA LYS A 147 12.07 -28.00 8.38
C LYS A 147 12.07 -29.36 7.69
N LYS A 148 13.22 -30.04 7.74
CA LYS A 148 13.37 -31.46 7.42
C LYS A 148 13.38 -32.27 8.72
N TYR A 149 12.61 -33.35 8.74
CA TYR A 149 12.42 -34.24 9.89
C TYR A 149 12.92 -35.64 9.51
N ASP A 150 13.88 -36.18 10.26
CA ASP A 150 14.39 -37.54 10.03
C ASP A 150 13.38 -38.64 10.40
N SER A 151 12.37 -38.30 11.22
CA SER A 151 11.20 -39.10 11.54
C SER A 151 10.03 -38.17 11.87
N ILE A 152 8.93 -38.30 11.12
CA ILE A 152 7.66 -37.59 11.34
C ILE A 152 6.70 -38.46 12.15
N LEU A 153 6.54 -39.72 11.74
CA LEU A 153 5.75 -40.75 12.42
C LEU A 153 6.23 -42.13 11.98
N LYS A 154 5.81 -43.16 12.73
CA LYS A 154 6.02 -44.57 12.39
C LYS A 154 4.69 -45.26 12.07
N VAL A 155 4.61 -45.97 10.96
CA VAL A 155 3.53 -46.93 10.68
C VAL A 155 3.95 -48.33 11.14
N GLU A 156 3.01 -49.18 11.53
CA GLU A 156 3.31 -50.55 11.93
C GLU A 156 2.28 -51.53 11.39
N ALA A 157 2.76 -52.54 10.67
CA ALA A 157 1.99 -53.72 10.28
C ALA A 157 2.38 -54.94 11.14
N VAL A 158 1.49 -55.94 11.15
CA VAL A 158 1.70 -57.28 11.72
C VAL A 158 1.18 -58.31 10.74
N ASP A 159 1.73 -59.52 10.79
CA ASP A 159 1.24 -60.67 10.04
C ASP A 159 1.03 -61.87 10.97
N ALA A 160 0.33 -62.90 10.48
CA ALA A 160 -0.27 -63.96 11.29
C ALA A 160 0.33 -65.36 11.11
N ASP A 161 1.14 -65.62 10.07
CA ASP A 161 1.72 -66.94 9.81
C ASP A 161 2.62 -67.45 10.97
N CYS A 162 2.74 -68.77 11.13
CA CYS A 162 3.42 -69.36 12.27
C CYS A 162 4.95 -69.22 12.26
N SER A 163 5.59 -68.96 11.11
CA SER A 163 7.05 -68.88 11.00
C SER A 163 7.56 -67.45 11.10
N PHE A 164 8.78 -67.34 11.63
CA PHE A 164 9.56 -66.11 11.61
C PHE A 164 9.92 -65.63 10.19
N GLN A 165 9.77 -66.47 9.16
CA GLN A 165 10.08 -66.11 7.78
C GLN A 165 8.90 -65.40 7.07
N PHE A 166 7.65 -65.70 7.46
CA PHE A 166 6.47 -65.08 6.86
C PHE A 166 5.84 -64.04 7.79
N SER A 167 5.73 -64.30 9.12
CA SER A 167 5.25 -63.30 10.10
C SER A 167 6.04 -61.98 10.20
N GLN A 168 7.26 -61.91 9.65
CA GLN A 168 8.11 -60.72 9.73
C GLN A 168 7.86 -59.75 8.58
N ILE A 169 7.52 -58.50 8.91
CA ILE A 169 7.51 -57.38 7.94
C ILE A 169 8.96 -57.04 7.52
N CYS A 170 9.23 -57.06 6.22
CA CYS A 170 10.57 -56.83 5.63
C CYS A 170 10.71 -55.47 4.94
N ASN A 171 9.61 -54.86 4.51
CA ASN A 171 9.62 -53.59 3.79
C ASN A 171 8.30 -52.80 3.99
N TYR A 172 8.39 -51.48 3.94
CA TYR A 172 7.25 -50.59 3.75
C TYR A 172 7.49 -49.73 2.50
N GLU A 173 6.41 -49.28 1.85
CA GLU A 173 6.47 -48.50 0.61
C GLU A 173 5.36 -47.45 0.58
N ILE A 174 5.69 -46.24 0.16
CA ILE A 174 4.70 -45.18 -0.10
C ILE A 174 4.22 -45.38 -1.54
N VAL A 175 2.92 -45.69 -1.69
CA VAL A 175 2.27 -46.03 -2.97
C VAL A 175 1.85 -44.77 -3.73
N THR A 176 1.68 -43.63 -3.03
CA THR A 176 1.39 -42.35 -3.67
C THR A 176 2.63 -41.83 -4.42
N PRO A 177 2.56 -41.60 -5.75
CA PRO A 177 3.67 -41.04 -6.51
C PRO A 177 3.88 -39.55 -6.21
N ASP A 178 5.05 -39.03 -6.58
CA ASP A 178 5.37 -37.59 -6.64
C ASP A 178 5.21 -36.80 -5.32
N VAL A 179 5.29 -37.49 -4.18
CA VAL A 179 5.21 -36.90 -2.84
C VAL A 179 6.60 -36.63 -2.24
N PRO A 180 6.80 -35.53 -1.48
CA PRO A 180 8.09 -35.16 -0.89
C PRO A 180 8.43 -35.97 0.38
N PHE A 181 8.21 -37.30 0.36
CA PHE A 181 8.38 -38.19 1.51
C PHE A 181 9.05 -39.51 1.13
N THR A 182 9.76 -40.11 2.09
CA THR A 182 10.27 -41.48 2.01
C THR A 182 9.91 -42.23 3.29
N ILE A 183 9.85 -43.55 3.20
CA ILE A 183 9.67 -44.46 4.33
C ILE A 183 10.88 -45.39 4.43
N ASP A 184 11.24 -45.84 5.63
CA ASP A 184 12.25 -46.88 5.83
C ASP A 184 11.64 -48.26 6.17
N LYS A 185 12.50 -49.26 6.30
CA LYS A 185 12.10 -50.65 6.55
C LYS A 185 11.51 -50.89 7.94
N ASP A 186 11.80 -50.01 8.89
CA ASP A 186 11.23 -50.03 10.23
C ASP A 186 9.86 -49.33 10.28
N GLY A 187 9.49 -48.60 9.22
CA GLY A 187 8.19 -47.93 9.06
C GLY A 187 8.18 -46.44 9.38
N PHE A 188 9.35 -45.80 9.56
CA PHE A 188 9.43 -44.36 9.83
C PHE A 188 9.32 -43.55 8.53
N ILE A 189 8.39 -42.59 8.52
CA ILE A 189 8.18 -41.66 7.39
C ILE A 189 8.94 -40.36 7.67
N LYS A 190 9.63 -39.84 6.66
CA LYS A 190 10.43 -38.60 6.69
C LYS A 190 10.28 -37.80 5.41
N ASN A 191 10.39 -36.47 5.47
CA ASN A 191 10.32 -35.62 4.28
C ASN A 191 11.68 -35.54 3.55
N THR A 192 11.64 -35.53 2.22
CA THR A 192 12.83 -35.43 1.35
C THR A 192 13.32 -34.00 1.23
N GLU A 193 12.39 -33.04 1.13
CA GLU A 193 12.63 -31.60 1.01
C GLU A 193 11.91 -30.79 2.10
N LYS A 194 12.18 -29.48 2.16
CA LYS A 194 11.51 -28.56 3.08
C LYS A 194 10.08 -28.31 2.61
N LEU A 195 9.09 -28.81 3.36
CA LEU A 195 7.67 -28.56 3.08
C LEU A 195 7.34 -27.07 3.23
N SER A 196 6.34 -26.58 2.49
CA SER A 196 5.83 -25.20 2.60
C SER A 196 4.31 -25.21 2.72
N TYR A 197 3.78 -24.44 3.68
CA TYR A 197 2.35 -24.35 3.95
C TYR A 197 1.59 -23.74 2.75
N GLY A 198 2.16 -22.71 2.12
CA GLY A 198 1.59 -22.06 0.93
C GLY A 198 1.59 -22.92 -0.34
N LYS A 199 2.29 -24.07 -0.37
CA LYS A 199 2.20 -25.05 -1.46
C LYS A 199 1.11 -26.10 -1.19
N GLU A 200 1.17 -26.75 -0.04
CA GLU A 200 0.23 -27.82 0.36
C GLU A 200 0.09 -27.84 1.88
N HIS A 201 -1.15 -27.81 2.35
CA HIS A 201 -1.52 -27.73 3.76
C HIS A 201 -1.64 -29.12 4.41
N MET A 202 -1.97 -30.17 3.64
CA MET A 202 -2.13 -31.53 4.15
C MET A 202 -1.83 -32.61 3.09
N TYR A 203 -0.67 -33.26 3.23
CA TYR A 203 -0.33 -34.44 2.44
C TYR A 203 -1.13 -35.65 2.88
N LYS A 204 -1.60 -36.44 1.90
CA LYS A 204 -2.31 -37.71 2.06
C LYS A 204 -1.48 -38.80 1.39
N LEU A 205 -0.78 -39.61 2.18
CA LEU A 205 0.07 -40.69 1.68
C LEU A 205 -0.66 -42.02 1.84
N THR A 206 -0.69 -42.83 0.80
CA THR A 206 -1.10 -44.24 0.84
C THR A 206 0.15 -45.08 1.07
N VAL A 207 0.17 -45.91 2.10
CA VAL A 207 1.34 -46.70 2.50
C VAL A 207 0.99 -48.18 2.56
N THR A 208 1.85 -49.00 1.98
CA THR A 208 1.73 -50.47 2.00
C THR A 208 2.90 -51.11 2.74
N ALA A 209 2.74 -52.36 3.13
CA ALA A 209 3.75 -53.17 3.80
C ALA A 209 3.94 -54.49 3.04
N TYR A 210 5.12 -55.09 3.18
CA TYR A 210 5.43 -56.41 2.66
C TYR A 210 6.11 -57.24 3.73
N ASP A 211 5.69 -58.49 3.85
CA ASP A 211 6.38 -59.50 4.64
C ASP A 211 7.72 -59.93 3.99
N CYS A 212 8.46 -60.82 4.65
CA CYS A 212 9.71 -61.38 4.14
C CYS A 212 9.53 -62.54 3.13
N GLY A 213 8.31 -63.05 2.93
CA GLY A 213 7.90 -63.95 1.84
C GLY A 213 7.48 -63.22 0.54
N LYS A 214 7.24 -61.91 0.61
CA LYS A 214 6.71 -60.97 -0.40
C LYS A 214 5.18 -60.94 -0.60
N ASN A 215 4.33 -61.39 0.33
CA ASN A 215 2.93 -60.97 0.25
C ASN A 215 2.83 -59.48 0.62
N ARG A 216 1.85 -58.81 0.01
CA ARG A 216 1.57 -57.38 0.17
C ARG A 216 0.46 -57.19 1.19
N ALA A 217 0.49 -56.07 1.92
CA ALA A 217 -0.55 -55.73 2.87
C ALA A 217 -1.96 -55.86 2.27
N SER A 218 -2.84 -56.46 3.06
CA SER A 218 -4.24 -56.78 2.71
C SER A 218 -5.07 -55.54 2.39
N GLU A 219 -4.86 -54.46 3.13
CA GLU A 219 -5.33 -53.10 2.83
C GLU A 219 -4.17 -52.11 3.02
N ASP A 220 -4.12 -51.06 2.19
CA ASP A 220 -3.15 -49.96 2.37
C ASP A 220 -3.63 -48.96 3.42
N VAL A 221 -2.72 -48.43 4.22
CA VAL A 221 -3.05 -47.44 5.25
C VAL A 221 -2.93 -46.01 4.73
N LEU A 222 -3.91 -45.18 5.09
CA LEU A 222 -3.88 -43.75 4.84
C LEU A 222 -3.08 -43.02 5.94
N VAL A 223 -2.15 -42.16 5.53
CA VAL A 223 -1.35 -41.32 6.41
C VAL A 223 -1.63 -39.85 6.08
N LYS A 224 -1.95 -39.04 7.09
CA LYS A 224 -2.22 -37.60 6.92
C LYS A 224 -1.17 -36.77 7.64
N ILE A 225 -0.43 -35.95 6.89
CA ILE A 225 0.62 -35.07 7.43
C ILE A 225 0.18 -33.63 7.19
N SER A 226 -0.28 -32.96 8.24
CA SER A 226 -0.65 -31.55 8.18
C SER A 226 0.58 -30.66 8.35
N VAL A 227 0.76 -29.72 7.43
CA VAL A 227 1.77 -28.67 7.55
C VAL A 227 1.18 -27.53 8.40
N LYS A 228 2.01 -26.93 9.25
CA LYS A 228 1.74 -25.62 9.88
C LYS A 228 2.72 -24.58 9.33
N PRO A 229 2.27 -23.32 9.14
CA PRO A 229 3.19 -22.23 8.83
C PRO A 229 4.18 -22.03 9.98
N THR A 230 5.36 -21.51 9.67
CA THR A 230 6.31 -21.04 10.69
C THR A 230 6.05 -19.57 10.89
N CYS A 231 5.80 -19.16 12.14
CA CYS A 231 5.65 -17.75 12.45
C CYS A 231 6.92 -16.97 12.03
N LYS A 232 6.73 -15.81 11.41
CA LYS A 232 7.80 -14.91 10.98
C LYS A 232 7.45 -13.49 11.45
N PRO A 233 8.29 -12.83 12.26
CA PRO A 233 7.99 -11.50 12.74
C PRO A 233 7.78 -10.52 11.56
N SER A 234 6.62 -9.87 11.54
CA SER A 234 6.16 -9.10 10.38
C SER A 234 4.92 -8.27 10.71
N TRP A 235 4.73 -7.19 9.97
CA TRP A 235 3.47 -6.44 9.98
C TRP A 235 2.35 -7.24 9.33
N GLN A 236 1.31 -7.54 10.11
CA GLN A 236 0.08 -8.19 9.66
C GLN A 236 -1.02 -7.13 9.48
N GLY A 237 -1.97 -7.37 8.58
CA GLY A 237 -3.10 -6.46 8.34
C GLY A 237 -2.74 -5.11 7.67
N PHE A 238 -1.56 -4.99 7.08
CA PHE A 238 -1.13 -3.84 6.26
C PHE A 238 -1.74 -3.91 4.85
N ASN A 239 -2.39 -2.83 4.39
CA ASN A 239 -2.88 -2.71 3.02
C ASN A 239 -1.84 -1.99 2.13
N LYS A 240 -1.48 -2.60 0.99
CA LYS A 240 -0.50 -2.05 0.04
C LYS A 240 -1.03 -0.95 -0.88
N ARG A 241 -2.34 -0.91 -1.14
CA ARG A 241 -3.00 0.08 -2.01
C ARG A 241 -4.11 0.76 -1.22
N ILE A 242 -3.88 2.01 -0.84
CA ILE A 242 -4.83 2.83 -0.09
C ILE A 242 -5.29 3.94 -1.03
N GLU A 243 -6.60 4.11 -1.21
CA GLU A 243 -7.15 5.12 -2.12
C GLU A 243 -7.67 6.30 -1.34
N TYR A 244 -7.27 7.51 -1.75
CA TYR A 244 -7.65 8.75 -1.11
C TYR A 244 -8.53 9.58 -2.04
N GLU A 245 -9.82 9.65 -1.69
CA GLU A 245 -10.80 10.52 -2.32
C GLU A 245 -10.66 11.96 -1.76
N PRO A 246 -10.42 12.98 -2.61
CA PRO A 246 -10.30 14.37 -2.20
C PRO A 246 -11.49 14.88 -1.36
N GLY A 247 -11.18 15.62 -0.29
CA GLY A 247 -12.19 16.22 0.58
C GLY A 247 -12.70 15.34 1.72
N THR A 248 -12.35 14.04 1.76
CA THR A 248 -12.74 13.12 2.85
C THR A 248 -12.08 13.40 4.21
N GLY A 249 -10.99 14.17 4.25
CA GLY A 249 -10.30 14.56 5.49
C GLY A 249 -9.09 13.69 5.82
N SER A 250 -8.99 13.19 7.05
CA SER A 250 -7.93 12.25 7.48
C SER A 250 -8.35 10.80 7.21
N LEU A 251 -7.59 10.08 6.37
CA LEU A 251 -7.82 8.67 6.04
C LEU A 251 -6.86 7.77 6.82
N ALA A 252 -7.38 6.88 7.67
CA ALA A 252 -6.57 5.92 8.41
C ALA A 252 -5.81 4.97 7.47
N LEU A 253 -4.48 4.94 7.58
CA LEU A 253 -3.63 4.13 6.69
C LEU A 253 -3.58 2.66 7.09
N PHE A 254 -3.57 2.39 8.41
CA PHE A 254 -3.23 1.07 8.95
C PHE A 254 -4.30 0.49 9.90
N PRO A 255 -5.62 0.61 9.62
CA PRO A 255 -6.69 0.35 10.60
C PRO A 255 -6.77 -1.09 11.13
N SER A 256 -6.20 -2.06 10.42
CA SER A 256 -6.12 -3.47 10.81
C SER A 256 -4.70 -3.94 11.19
N MET A 257 -3.73 -3.02 11.25
CA MET A 257 -2.33 -3.39 11.34
C MET A 257 -1.92 -3.79 12.76
N HIS A 258 -1.13 -4.86 12.86
CA HIS A 258 -0.60 -5.37 14.12
C HIS A 258 0.76 -6.05 13.92
N LEU A 259 1.62 -6.04 14.94
CA LEU A 259 2.98 -6.58 14.86
C LEU A 259 3.03 -8.02 15.37
N GLU A 260 3.22 -8.97 14.47
CA GLU A 260 3.49 -10.36 14.86
C GLU A 260 4.96 -10.49 15.33
N THR A 261 5.17 -11.07 16.51
CA THR A 261 6.49 -11.21 17.15
C THR A 261 6.86 -12.66 17.50
N CYS A 262 5.96 -13.63 17.27
CA CYS A 262 6.23 -15.06 17.44
C CYS A 262 6.63 -15.48 18.86
N ASP A 263 5.96 -14.93 19.87
CA ASP A 263 6.17 -15.18 21.31
C ASP A 263 7.54 -14.74 21.89
N GLU A 264 8.36 -13.97 21.15
CA GLU A 264 9.65 -13.46 21.64
C GLU A 264 9.51 -12.27 22.62
N PRO A 265 10.31 -12.20 23.71
CA PRO A 265 10.14 -11.21 24.78
C PRO A 265 10.76 -9.84 24.43
N VAL A 266 9.95 -9.01 23.77
CA VAL A 266 10.27 -7.62 23.41
C VAL A 266 10.43 -6.71 24.63
N SER A 267 11.41 -5.82 24.58
CA SER A 267 11.67 -4.76 25.59
C SER A 267 11.40 -3.34 25.09
N SER A 268 11.46 -3.11 23.78
CA SER A 268 11.03 -1.85 23.14
C SER A 268 10.86 -2.03 21.63
N ILE A 269 9.90 -1.31 21.07
CA ILE A 269 9.60 -1.26 19.64
C ILE A 269 9.80 0.18 19.16
N ARG A 270 10.48 0.34 18.04
CA ARG A 270 10.55 1.62 17.31
C ARG A 270 10.20 1.38 15.84
N ALA A 271 9.20 2.10 15.33
CA ALA A 271 8.90 2.15 13.91
C ALA A 271 9.06 3.57 13.38
N SER A 272 9.44 3.71 12.12
CA SER A 272 9.33 4.96 11.37
C SER A 272 8.43 4.74 10.17
N VAL A 273 7.48 5.66 9.97
CA VAL A 273 6.59 5.69 8.82
C VAL A 273 7.02 6.87 7.95
N GLU A 274 7.36 6.58 6.70
CA GLU A 274 7.79 7.55 5.69
C GLU A 274 6.74 7.60 4.57
N LEU A 275 6.30 8.81 4.22
CA LEU A 275 5.38 9.14 3.12
C LEU A 275 6.14 9.96 2.09
N GLU A 276 6.34 9.41 0.90
CA GLU A 276 7.04 10.11 -0.17
C GLU A 276 6.13 11.14 -0.87
N THR A 277 6.32 12.40 -0.53
CA THR A 277 5.69 13.56 -1.20
C THR A 277 6.63 14.26 -2.20
N ASN A 278 7.92 13.91 -2.20
CA ASN A 278 8.98 14.62 -2.94
C ASN A 278 8.89 14.48 -4.46
N HIS A 279 8.34 13.37 -4.98
CA HIS A 279 8.44 13.02 -6.40
C HIS A 279 7.61 13.90 -7.36
N ILE A 280 6.82 14.84 -6.83
CA ILE A 280 5.82 15.63 -7.58
C ILE A 280 6.35 17.03 -7.96
N GLY A 281 7.66 17.28 -7.79
CA GLY A 281 8.39 18.48 -8.26
C GLY A 281 8.03 19.81 -7.60
N LYS A 282 6.95 19.82 -6.82
CA LYS A 282 6.24 20.97 -6.27
C LYS A 282 5.92 20.67 -4.81
N GLY A 283 6.55 21.39 -3.90
CA GLY A 283 6.50 21.14 -2.46
C GLY A 283 5.11 21.35 -1.85
N CYS A 284 4.97 21.07 -0.54
CA CYS A 284 3.68 20.90 0.13
C CYS A 284 2.65 22.04 0.04
N ASP A 285 3.01 23.24 -0.42
CA ASP A 285 2.05 24.20 -1.00
C ASP A 285 2.67 25.27 -1.92
N ARG A 286 3.94 25.09 -2.31
CA ARG A 286 4.81 26.08 -2.97
C ARG A 286 4.28 26.57 -4.33
N ASP A 287 3.44 25.78 -4.98
CA ASP A 287 2.96 26.02 -6.36
C ASP A 287 1.44 26.17 -6.44
N THR A 288 0.76 26.26 -5.29
CA THR A 288 -0.71 26.35 -5.20
C THR A 288 -1.21 27.79 -5.40
N TYR A 289 -0.48 28.79 -4.90
CA TYR A 289 -0.79 30.22 -5.05
C TYR A 289 0.50 31.03 -5.14
N SER A 290 0.44 32.23 -5.71
CA SER A 290 1.54 33.19 -5.64
C SER A 290 1.93 33.51 -4.20
N GLU A 291 3.22 33.66 -3.93
CA GLU A 291 3.76 33.79 -2.56
C GLU A 291 3.20 35.01 -1.81
N LYS A 292 3.01 36.12 -2.53
CA LYS A 292 2.31 37.31 -2.03
C LYS A 292 0.86 37.02 -1.60
N SER A 293 0.18 36.10 -2.28
CA SER A 293 -1.17 35.64 -1.95
C SER A 293 -1.18 34.60 -0.82
N LEU A 294 -0.19 33.71 -0.76
CA LEU A 294 -0.04 32.74 0.34
C LEU A 294 0.21 33.47 1.67
N HIS A 295 1.08 34.49 1.69
CA HIS A 295 1.24 35.41 2.82
C HIS A 295 -0.10 36.06 3.24
N LYS A 296 -0.93 36.50 2.28
CA LYS A 296 -2.25 37.09 2.56
C LYS A 296 -3.20 36.07 3.20
N LEU A 297 -3.26 34.84 2.69
CA LEU A 297 -4.04 33.73 3.25
C LEU A 297 -3.60 33.39 4.68
N CYS A 298 -2.29 33.38 4.94
CA CYS A 298 -1.70 33.17 6.26
C CYS A 298 -1.86 34.37 7.22
N GLY A 299 -2.55 35.45 6.82
CA GLY A 299 -2.84 36.60 7.67
C GLY A 299 -1.68 37.59 7.82
N ALA A 300 -0.69 37.59 6.91
CA ALA A 300 0.32 38.64 6.84
C ALA A 300 -0.34 39.99 6.53
N THR A 301 0.15 41.06 7.16
CA THR A 301 -0.35 42.41 6.88
C THR A 301 0.35 43.02 5.66
N SER A 302 -0.43 43.72 4.83
CA SER A 302 0.01 44.42 3.62
C SER A 302 1.27 45.27 3.83
N GLY A 303 2.17 45.27 2.84
CA GLY A 303 3.49 45.94 2.90
C GLY A 303 4.67 45.06 2.49
N THR A 304 4.39 43.87 1.92
CA THR A 304 5.38 43.01 1.25
C THR A 304 5.70 43.53 -0.15
N VAL A 305 6.99 43.54 -0.50
CA VAL A 305 7.50 43.81 -1.84
C VAL A 305 8.10 42.52 -2.38
N GLU A 306 7.59 42.06 -3.52
CA GLU A 306 8.03 40.85 -4.21
C GLU A 306 9.13 41.21 -5.21
N LEU A 307 10.28 40.53 -5.12
CA LEU A 307 11.46 40.83 -5.94
C LEU A 307 11.60 39.89 -7.14
N LEU A 308 11.01 38.70 -7.04
CA LEU A 308 10.88 37.69 -8.10
C LEU A 308 9.40 37.44 -8.48
N PRO A 309 8.63 38.47 -8.88
CA PRO A 309 7.25 38.29 -9.34
C PRO A 309 7.19 37.61 -10.71
N ALA A 310 6.02 37.06 -11.04
CA ALA A 310 5.72 36.54 -12.37
C ALA A 310 5.97 37.62 -13.46
N PRO A 311 6.59 37.27 -14.62
CA PRO A 311 6.89 38.23 -15.67
C PRO A 311 5.63 38.93 -16.20
N SER A 312 5.64 40.27 -16.23
CA SER A 312 4.49 41.06 -16.65
C SER A 312 4.89 42.46 -17.14
N SER A 313 3.92 43.21 -17.69
CA SER A 313 4.12 44.59 -18.15
C SER A 313 4.56 45.55 -17.03
N SER A 314 4.16 45.28 -15.78
CA SER A 314 4.59 46.04 -14.59
C SER A 314 5.86 45.48 -13.94
N ALA A 315 6.17 44.19 -14.14
CA ALA A 315 7.35 43.50 -13.60
C ALA A 315 8.35 43.04 -14.68
N ASN A 316 8.79 43.98 -15.52
CA ASN A 316 9.62 43.65 -16.69
C ASN A 316 11.07 43.19 -16.38
N TRP A 317 11.49 43.18 -15.12
CA TRP A 317 12.86 42.83 -14.71
C TRP A 317 13.09 41.33 -14.45
N THR A 318 12.03 40.51 -14.38
CA THR A 318 12.11 39.04 -14.33
C THR A 318 11.99 38.40 -15.71
N ILE A 319 11.66 39.17 -16.76
CA ILE A 319 11.62 38.70 -18.15
C ILE A 319 13.02 38.19 -18.57
N GLY A 320 13.09 36.94 -19.03
CA GLY A 320 14.33 36.32 -19.51
C GLY A 320 15.13 35.54 -18.46
N LEU A 321 14.59 35.35 -17.26
CA LEU A 321 15.06 34.28 -16.35
C LEU A 321 14.52 32.92 -16.83
N PRO A 322 15.30 31.83 -16.73
CA PRO A 322 14.77 30.48 -16.89
C PRO A 322 13.89 30.09 -15.69
N THR A 323 12.80 29.38 -15.98
CA THR A 323 11.93 28.74 -14.98
C THR A 323 12.03 27.22 -15.08
N ASP A 324 11.79 26.53 -13.95
CA ASP A 324 12.19 25.13 -13.75
C ASP A 324 11.46 24.11 -14.64
N ASN A 325 10.19 24.36 -15.01
CA ASN A 325 9.30 23.35 -15.65
C ASN A 325 8.44 23.87 -16.82
N GLY A 326 8.75 25.02 -17.43
CA GLY A 326 8.17 25.42 -18.73
C GLY A 326 6.68 25.82 -18.75
N HIS A 327 6.01 25.91 -17.61
CA HIS A 327 4.71 26.58 -17.47
C HIS A 327 4.93 28.04 -17.01
N ASP A 328 4.27 29.00 -17.66
CA ASP A 328 4.41 30.45 -17.37
C ASP A 328 3.90 30.85 -15.97
N SER A 329 3.18 29.97 -15.28
CA SER A 329 2.70 30.11 -13.90
C SER A 329 3.79 29.93 -12.83
N ASP A 330 4.92 29.32 -13.17
CA ASP A 330 5.87 28.79 -12.19
C ASP A 330 6.87 29.87 -11.71
N GLN A 331 6.63 30.40 -10.50
CA GLN A 331 7.50 31.41 -9.85
C GLN A 331 8.85 30.84 -9.34
N VAL A 332 9.34 29.75 -9.91
CA VAL A 332 10.60 29.08 -9.56
C VAL A 332 11.66 29.44 -10.60
N PHE A 333 12.61 30.29 -10.21
CA PHE A 333 13.64 30.82 -11.10
C PHE A 333 14.98 30.10 -10.91
N GLU A 334 15.60 29.66 -11.99
CA GLU A 334 16.88 28.94 -11.99
C GLU A 334 18.07 29.91 -12.17
N PHE A 335 19.12 29.70 -11.38
CA PHE A 335 20.37 30.43 -11.44
C PHE A 335 21.53 29.42 -11.55
N ASN A 336 22.20 29.36 -12.71
CA ASN A 336 23.29 28.42 -12.98
C ASN A 336 24.69 28.96 -12.63
N GLY A 337 24.74 30.10 -11.92
CA GLY A 337 25.98 30.84 -11.66
C GLY A 337 26.33 31.90 -12.71
N THR A 338 25.40 32.29 -13.61
CA THR A 338 25.60 33.37 -14.59
C THR A 338 24.48 34.40 -14.66
N GLN A 339 23.25 34.04 -14.28
CA GLN A 339 22.10 34.95 -14.23
C GLN A 339 22.22 35.93 -13.05
N ALA A 340 21.81 37.18 -13.26
CA ALA A 340 21.72 38.18 -12.20
C ALA A 340 20.74 39.30 -12.58
N ILE A 341 19.90 39.70 -11.63
CA ILE A 341 18.84 40.70 -11.83
C ILE A 341 19.27 42.04 -11.27
N LYS A 342 18.83 43.14 -11.88
CA LYS A 342 18.87 44.49 -11.30
C LYS A 342 17.44 44.93 -10.99
N VAL A 343 17.11 45.06 -9.71
CA VAL A 343 15.78 45.55 -9.30
C VAL A 343 15.68 47.05 -9.63
N PRO A 344 14.59 47.53 -10.25
CA PRO A 344 14.44 48.96 -10.56
C PRO A 344 14.40 49.86 -9.33
N ASN A 345 14.95 51.07 -9.47
CA ASN A 345 14.88 52.11 -8.43
C ASN A 345 13.41 52.43 -8.10
N GLY A 346 13.04 52.38 -6.81
CA GLY A 346 11.70 52.71 -6.33
C GLY A 346 10.79 51.52 -6.04
N VAL A 347 11.11 50.31 -6.53
CA VAL A 347 10.37 49.08 -6.17
C VAL A 347 10.54 48.77 -4.68
N VAL A 348 11.78 48.87 -4.18
CA VAL A 348 12.11 48.73 -2.76
C VAL A 348 12.38 50.10 -2.16
N SER A 349 11.49 50.55 -1.27
CA SER A 349 11.59 51.85 -0.57
C SER A 349 12.21 51.76 0.83
N THR A 350 12.92 50.67 1.15
CA THR A 350 13.39 50.38 2.52
C THR A 350 14.47 51.35 2.98
N ASN A 351 14.15 52.12 4.01
CA ASN A 351 15.12 52.79 4.87
C ASN A 351 15.38 51.84 6.05
N LEU A 352 16.53 51.16 6.09
CA LEU A 352 16.85 50.07 7.04
C LEU A 352 17.13 50.55 8.49
N LYS A 353 16.31 51.50 8.96
CA LYS A 353 16.24 52.04 10.31
C LYS A 353 15.01 51.54 11.07
N GLU A 354 14.06 50.96 10.34
CA GLU A 354 12.90 50.26 10.87
C GLU A 354 13.12 48.73 10.77
N PRO A 355 12.49 47.91 11.64
CA PRO A 355 12.59 46.46 11.56
C PRO A 355 12.04 45.93 10.23
N PHE A 356 12.65 44.88 9.69
CA PHE A 356 12.28 44.32 8.39
C PHE A 356 12.39 42.79 8.35
N THR A 357 11.76 42.20 7.34
CA THR A 357 11.85 40.76 7.06
C THR A 357 12.29 40.54 5.62
N ILE A 358 13.11 39.52 5.41
CA ILE A 358 13.38 38.91 4.10
C ILE A 358 12.86 37.47 4.18
N SER A 359 12.05 37.05 3.20
CA SER A 359 11.62 35.65 3.05
C SER A 359 12.03 35.14 1.68
N VAL A 360 12.44 33.88 1.58
CA VAL A 360 12.78 33.22 0.30
C VAL A 360 12.72 31.71 0.45
N TRP A 361 12.19 31.03 -0.57
CA TRP A 361 12.41 29.59 -0.76
C TRP A 361 13.68 29.42 -1.59
N MET A 362 14.59 28.56 -1.13
CA MET A 362 15.84 28.29 -1.82
C MET A 362 16.12 26.79 -1.86
N ARG A 363 16.65 26.35 -3.01
CA ARG A 363 17.35 25.08 -3.19
C ARG A 363 18.77 25.38 -3.65
N HIS A 364 19.79 24.98 -2.88
CA HIS A 364 21.18 25.26 -3.26
C HIS A 364 21.72 24.26 -4.29
N GLY A 365 22.44 24.77 -5.29
CA GLY A 365 23.09 23.97 -6.33
C GLY A 365 24.49 23.49 -5.95
N PRO A 366 25.12 22.64 -6.77
CA PRO A 366 26.47 22.14 -6.52
C PRO A 366 27.53 23.25 -6.69
N GLY A 367 27.89 23.93 -5.59
CA GLY A 367 28.88 25.03 -5.60
C GLY A 367 29.58 25.40 -4.29
N ALA A 368 29.29 24.71 -3.18
CA ALA A 368 29.38 25.16 -1.77
C ALA A 368 30.64 25.91 -1.22
N HIS A 369 31.76 26.01 -1.94
CA HIS A 369 33.01 26.58 -1.39
C HIS A 369 33.26 28.07 -1.72
N GLU A 370 32.68 28.62 -2.78
CA GLU A 370 32.84 30.06 -3.09
C GLU A 370 31.79 30.92 -2.35
N LYS A 371 31.74 32.23 -2.63
CA LYS A 371 30.73 33.14 -2.08
C LYS A 371 29.65 33.41 -3.13
N GLU A 372 28.43 32.99 -2.82
CA GLU A 372 27.28 33.00 -3.72
C GLU A 372 26.18 33.91 -3.16
N THR A 373 25.74 34.91 -3.90
CA THR A 373 24.86 35.98 -3.37
C THR A 373 23.41 35.85 -3.86
N ILE A 374 22.52 35.56 -2.92
CA ILE A 374 21.07 35.56 -3.13
C ILE A 374 20.58 36.99 -3.37
N LEU A 375 20.98 37.93 -2.49
CA LEU A 375 20.55 39.32 -2.48
C LEU A 375 21.72 40.25 -2.12
N CYS A 376 21.90 41.36 -2.83
CA CYS A 376 22.90 42.37 -2.50
C CYS A 376 22.43 43.79 -2.85
N ASN A 377 22.66 44.73 -1.92
CA ASN A 377 22.57 46.16 -2.16
C ASN A 377 23.94 46.80 -1.99
N SER A 378 24.42 47.48 -3.03
CA SER A 378 25.79 47.99 -3.14
C SER A 378 25.81 49.37 -3.77
N ASP A 379 26.93 50.09 -3.65
CA ASP A 379 27.16 51.33 -4.39
C ASP A 379 27.02 51.10 -5.92
N LYS A 380 26.24 51.96 -6.59
CA LYS A 380 25.97 51.87 -8.03
C LYS A 380 27.18 52.25 -8.89
N THR A 381 28.02 53.17 -8.43
CA THR A 381 29.22 53.66 -9.11
C THR A 381 30.38 53.87 -8.13
N ASP A 382 31.61 53.97 -8.67
CA ASP A 382 32.86 54.44 -8.03
C ASP A 382 33.44 53.58 -6.90
N MET A 383 32.58 52.94 -6.09
CA MET A 383 32.92 52.16 -4.92
C MET A 383 32.24 50.78 -4.96
N ASN A 384 32.67 49.89 -4.05
CA ASN A 384 32.12 48.55 -3.90
C ASN A 384 31.66 48.31 -2.45
N ARG A 385 31.09 49.32 -1.77
CA ARG A 385 30.57 49.10 -0.41
C ARG A 385 29.22 48.41 -0.54
N HIS A 386 29.12 47.25 0.11
CA HIS A 386 27.85 46.55 0.28
C HIS A 386 27.18 47.16 1.53
N HIS A 387 25.96 47.63 1.35
CA HIS A 387 25.11 48.22 2.41
C HIS A 387 24.38 47.10 3.15
N TYR A 388 23.84 46.14 2.41
CA TYR A 388 23.38 44.85 2.94
C TYR A 388 23.52 43.74 1.90
N SER A 389 23.63 42.49 2.34
CA SER A 389 23.64 41.32 1.46
C SER A 389 23.32 40.02 2.20
N LEU A 390 22.50 39.17 1.59
CA LEU A 390 22.25 37.79 2.01
C LEU A 390 22.97 36.84 1.04
N TYR A 391 23.85 35.99 1.57
CA TYR A 391 24.74 35.15 0.76
C TYR A 391 25.05 33.80 1.41
N VAL A 392 25.34 32.80 0.59
CA VAL A 392 25.81 31.47 0.98
C VAL A 392 27.33 31.41 0.87
N HIS A 393 27.98 30.77 1.84
CA HIS A 393 29.39 30.42 1.79
C HIS A 393 29.73 29.26 2.73
N ASN A 394 30.26 28.15 2.20
CA ASN A 394 30.77 27.00 2.96
C ASN A 394 29.75 26.41 3.97
N CYS A 395 28.56 26.05 3.48
CA CYS A 395 27.41 25.57 4.25
C CYS A 395 27.02 26.50 5.42
N ARG A 396 27.05 27.80 5.14
CA ARG A 396 26.50 28.85 6.00
C ARG A 396 25.66 29.80 5.18
N LEU A 397 24.52 30.19 5.74
CA LEU A 397 23.81 31.40 5.33
C LEU A 397 24.40 32.56 6.13
N ILE A 398 24.73 33.66 5.45
CA ILE A 398 25.34 34.84 6.07
C ILE A 398 24.56 36.08 5.63
N PHE A 399 24.17 36.89 6.62
CA PHE A 399 23.60 38.21 6.38
C PHE A 399 24.58 39.29 6.82
N LEU A 400 24.92 40.18 5.88
CA LEU A 400 25.67 41.40 6.11
C LEU A 400 24.69 42.58 6.15
N LEU A 401 24.79 43.42 7.17
CA LEU A 401 24.08 44.69 7.28
C LEU A 401 25.01 45.76 7.87
N ARG A 402 25.28 46.81 7.09
CA ARG A 402 26.04 47.98 7.56
C ARG A 402 25.11 49.11 7.95
N GLN A 403 25.51 49.84 8.98
CA GLN A 403 24.80 51.03 9.45
C GLN A 403 24.99 52.22 8.50
N ASP A 404 23.89 52.91 8.23
CA ASP A 404 23.86 54.29 7.74
C ASP A 404 24.61 55.22 8.74
N PRO A 405 25.26 56.31 8.31
CA PRO A 405 25.98 57.22 9.20
C PRO A 405 25.05 57.80 10.27
N SER A 406 25.40 57.60 11.54
CA SER A 406 24.67 58.11 12.70
C SER A 406 25.57 58.96 13.61
N GLU A 407 25.00 59.85 14.42
CA GLU A 407 25.76 60.72 15.33
C GLU A 407 26.44 59.97 16.48
N ALA A 408 26.14 58.68 16.67
CA ALA A 408 26.73 57.84 17.71
C ALA A 408 27.71 56.82 17.11
N GLU A 409 29.01 57.08 17.23
CA GLU A 409 30.10 56.15 16.92
C GLU A 409 30.10 54.96 17.90
N THR A 410 29.16 54.03 17.68
CA THR A 410 28.97 52.83 18.51
C THR A 410 29.19 51.58 17.67
N TYR A 411 30.13 50.75 18.11
CA TYR A 411 30.40 49.43 17.56
C TYR A 411 29.16 48.53 17.70
N LYS A 412 28.80 47.83 16.62
CA LYS A 412 27.63 46.93 16.52
C LYS A 412 27.94 45.79 15.53
N PRO A 413 27.31 44.61 15.66
CA PRO A 413 27.53 43.50 14.74
C PRO A 413 27.16 43.88 13.31
N ALA A 414 28.02 43.52 12.34
CA ALA A 414 27.81 43.79 10.93
C ALA A 414 27.48 42.53 10.13
N GLU A 415 27.97 41.35 10.52
CA GLU A 415 27.59 40.08 9.92
C GLU A 415 26.98 39.10 10.94
N PHE A 416 25.98 38.35 10.45
CA PHE A 416 25.24 37.33 11.18
C PHE A 416 25.42 36.01 10.41
N HIS A 417 26.06 35.02 11.04
CA HIS A 417 26.45 33.75 10.40
C HIS A 417 25.67 32.58 11.00
N TRP A 418 24.94 31.83 10.19
CA TRP A 418 24.27 30.59 10.58
C TRP A 418 24.93 29.40 9.87
N LYS A 419 25.46 28.41 10.60
CA LYS A 419 25.79 27.10 10.01
C LYS A 419 24.50 26.29 9.91
N LEU A 420 24.17 25.87 8.69
CA LEU A 420 22.93 25.17 8.36
C LEU A 420 23.29 24.05 7.41
N ASP A 421 22.85 22.83 7.73
CA ASP A 421 23.08 21.69 6.85
C ASP A 421 22.06 21.71 5.66
N GLN A 422 20.89 22.32 5.90
CA GLN A 422 19.84 22.74 4.94
C GLN A 422 20.33 23.61 3.78
N VAL A 423 21.54 24.15 3.87
CA VAL A 423 22.14 24.98 2.80
C VAL A 423 22.98 24.12 1.83
N CYS A 424 23.14 22.82 2.10
CA CYS A 424 24.07 21.94 1.37
C CYS A 424 23.55 20.52 1.05
N ASP A 425 22.39 20.10 1.54
CA ASP A 425 21.72 18.84 1.16
C ASP A 425 21.14 18.88 -0.27
N LYS A 426 20.79 20.07 -0.77
CA LYS A 426 20.15 20.39 -2.07
C LYS A 426 18.64 20.12 -2.08
N GLU A 427 17.98 20.16 -0.93
CA GLU A 427 16.53 20.13 -0.82
C GLU A 427 15.93 21.55 -0.84
N TRP A 428 14.61 21.66 -0.70
CA TRP A 428 13.89 22.94 -0.74
C TRP A 428 13.52 23.39 0.69
N HIS A 429 14.04 24.55 1.10
CA HIS A 429 13.80 25.10 2.43
C HIS A 429 13.26 26.53 2.39
N HIS A 430 12.42 26.89 3.35
CA HIS A 430 11.87 28.23 3.53
C HIS A 430 12.68 29.01 4.57
N TYR A 431 13.39 30.05 4.12
CA TYR A 431 14.23 30.89 4.98
C TYR A 431 13.52 32.22 5.26
N VAL A 432 13.20 32.48 6.53
CA VAL A 432 12.63 33.75 6.99
C VAL A 432 13.60 34.45 7.93
N LEU A 433 14.15 35.58 7.49
CA LEU A 433 15.08 36.39 8.24
C LEU A 433 14.38 37.64 8.79
N ASN A 434 14.07 37.63 10.09
CA ASN A 434 13.56 38.79 10.82
C ASN A 434 14.74 39.62 11.38
N VAL A 435 14.77 40.92 11.10
CA VAL A 435 15.86 41.82 11.54
C VAL A 435 15.31 43.00 12.34
N GLU A 436 15.64 43.05 13.63
CA GLU A 436 15.40 44.17 14.55
C GLU A 436 16.76 44.65 15.06
N PHE A 437 17.50 45.32 14.18
CA PHE A 437 18.91 45.62 14.38
C PHE A 437 19.19 46.32 15.74
N PRO A 438 20.08 45.79 16.60
CA PRO A 438 21.22 44.92 16.26
C PRO A 438 20.98 43.40 16.31
N THR A 439 19.75 42.91 16.49
CA THR A 439 19.46 41.46 16.42
C THR A 439 18.95 41.05 15.04
N ALA A 440 19.19 39.78 14.70
CA ALA A 440 18.60 39.12 13.55
C ALA A 440 18.28 37.66 13.94
N SER A 441 17.06 37.22 13.65
CA SER A 441 16.58 35.87 13.93
C SER A 441 16.21 35.19 12.62
N LEU A 442 16.85 34.06 12.34
CA LEU A 442 16.53 33.24 11.19
C LEU A 442 15.56 32.14 11.60
N PHE A 443 14.56 31.88 10.76
CA PHE A 443 13.75 30.68 10.79
C PHE A 443 14.05 29.89 9.51
N VAL A 444 14.27 28.59 9.64
CA VAL A 444 14.31 27.64 8.52
C VAL A 444 13.25 26.59 8.80
N ASP A 445 12.25 26.47 7.93
CA ASP A 445 11.12 25.55 8.06
C ASP A 445 10.46 25.65 9.46
N GLY A 446 10.18 26.89 9.89
CA GLY A 446 9.60 27.22 11.20
C GLY A 446 10.52 27.13 12.42
N THR A 447 11.66 26.46 12.28
CA THR A 447 12.64 26.24 13.34
C THR A 447 13.58 27.44 13.46
N THR A 448 13.73 27.99 14.66
CA THR A 448 14.56 29.18 14.91
C THR A 448 16.04 28.81 15.02
N PHE A 449 16.91 29.54 14.33
CA PHE A 449 18.37 29.41 14.40
C PHE A 449 19.02 30.71 14.87
N GLU A 450 19.86 30.61 15.90
CA GLU A 450 20.61 31.74 16.47
C GLU A 450 21.91 32.01 15.70
N PRO A 451 22.24 33.28 15.38
CA PRO A 451 23.44 33.63 14.63
C PRO A 451 24.71 33.60 15.50
N PHE A 452 25.82 33.18 14.90
CA PHE A 452 27.14 33.62 15.34
C PHE A 452 27.39 35.04 14.81
N LEU A 453 27.58 36.01 15.71
CA LEU A 453 27.83 37.40 15.36
C LEU A 453 29.31 37.59 14.97
N VAL A 454 29.55 38.19 13.80
CA VAL A 454 30.89 38.38 13.22
C VAL A 454 31.11 39.85 12.88
N THR A 455 32.26 40.36 13.33
CA THR A 455 32.75 41.73 13.12
C THR A 455 31.85 42.84 13.69
N GLU A 456 32.41 43.64 14.59
CA GLU A 456 31.86 44.96 14.91
C GLU A 456 32.42 45.97 13.90
N ASP A 457 31.56 46.61 13.10
CA ASP A 457 31.96 47.58 12.04
C ASP A 457 31.52 49.01 12.42
N TYR A 458 32.15 50.01 11.82
CA TYR A 458 31.73 51.41 11.95
C TYR A 458 30.57 51.71 10.97
N PRO A 459 29.70 52.69 11.28
CA PRO A 459 28.75 53.23 10.31
C PRO A 459 29.42 53.74 9.03
N LEU A 460 28.80 53.47 7.87
CA LEU A 460 29.33 53.87 6.57
C LEU A 460 29.48 55.38 6.47
N HIS A 461 30.62 55.86 5.95
CA HIS A 461 30.81 57.28 5.71
C HIS A 461 29.76 57.83 4.72
N ALA A 462 29.20 59.00 5.06
CA ALA A 462 28.18 59.68 4.27
C ALA A 462 28.67 59.98 2.84
N THR A 463 27.87 59.58 1.86
CA THR A 463 28.19 59.67 0.42
C THR A 463 26.94 60.00 -0.37
N LYS A 464 27.11 60.60 -1.56
CA LYS A 464 26.01 60.94 -2.48
C LYS A 464 25.92 59.95 -3.66
N ILE A 465 26.33 58.71 -3.44
CA ILE A 465 26.32 57.64 -4.44
C ILE A 465 24.98 56.90 -4.29
N GLU A 466 24.26 56.70 -5.39
CA GLU A 466 23.05 55.86 -5.40
C GLU A 466 23.42 54.39 -5.11
N THR A 467 22.51 53.61 -4.52
CA THR A 467 22.70 52.16 -4.42
C THR A 467 22.03 51.43 -5.58
N GLN A 468 22.47 50.19 -5.81
CA GLN A 468 21.90 49.23 -6.75
C GLN A 468 21.54 47.96 -5.98
N LEU A 469 20.28 47.54 -6.05
CA LEU A 469 19.80 46.26 -5.56
C LEU A 469 19.91 45.20 -6.66
N THR A 470 20.45 44.02 -6.32
CA THR A 470 20.61 42.88 -7.23
C THR A 470 20.24 41.55 -6.57
N ILE A 471 19.81 40.60 -7.38
CA ILE A 471 19.41 39.24 -6.99
C ILE A 471 20.23 38.25 -7.83
N GLY A 472 20.62 37.12 -7.22
CA GLY A 472 21.41 36.07 -7.88
C GLY A 472 22.88 36.43 -8.13
N ALA A 473 23.29 37.67 -7.86
CA ALA A 473 24.68 38.12 -7.79
C ALA A 473 24.77 39.45 -7.01
N CYS A 474 25.99 39.94 -6.80
CA CYS A 474 26.27 41.26 -6.23
C CYS A 474 26.96 42.19 -7.23
N TRP A 475 26.49 43.44 -7.30
CA TRP A 475 27.06 44.48 -8.17
C TRP A 475 28.35 45.08 -7.59
N GLN A 476 29.34 45.30 -8.45
CA GLN A 476 30.61 45.96 -8.12
C GLN A 476 30.67 47.32 -8.82
N GLY A 477 30.13 48.36 -8.19
CA GLY A 477 30.01 49.71 -8.75
C GLY A 477 31.32 50.35 -9.23
N GLY A 478 32.45 50.04 -8.58
CA GLY A 478 33.78 50.49 -9.00
C GLY A 478 34.33 49.81 -10.27
N ASN A 479 33.75 48.66 -10.66
CA ASN A 479 34.13 47.89 -11.85
C ASN A 479 32.96 47.72 -12.86
N ALA A 480 31.79 48.28 -12.58
CA ALA A 480 30.54 48.16 -13.35
C ALA A 480 30.18 46.71 -13.79
N ARG A 481 30.38 45.72 -12.91
CA ARG A 481 30.15 44.28 -13.21
C ARG A 481 29.41 43.57 -12.08
N MET A 482 28.77 42.44 -12.41
CA MET A 482 28.30 41.46 -11.42
C MET A 482 29.45 40.54 -10.96
N ALA A 483 29.34 40.00 -9.75
CA ALA A 483 30.20 38.96 -9.19
C ALA A 483 29.44 38.19 -8.09
N GLN A 484 30.03 37.10 -7.56
CA GLN A 484 29.42 36.30 -6.49
C GLN A 484 28.05 35.74 -6.90
N PHE A 485 27.98 35.15 -8.10
CA PHE A 485 26.75 34.59 -8.66
C PHE A 485 26.26 33.39 -7.84
N PHE A 486 24.95 33.25 -7.72
CA PHE A 486 24.27 32.15 -7.04
C PHE A 486 24.07 30.93 -7.95
N ARG A 487 24.14 29.73 -7.37
CA ARG A 487 23.83 28.46 -8.03
C ARG A 487 22.66 27.75 -7.33
N GLY A 488 21.61 27.44 -8.07
CA GLY A 488 20.41 26.77 -7.55
C GLY A 488 19.12 27.46 -7.99
N ASN A 489 18.03 27.17 -7.30
CA ASN A 489 16.70 27.71 -7.60
C ASN A 489 16.24 28.65 -6.47
N LEU A 490 15.55 29.73 -6.83
CA LEU A 490 14.91 30.67 -5.89
C LEU A 490 13.43 30.86 -6.24
N ALA A 491 12.58 30.90 -5.23
CA ALA A 491 11.16 31.28 -5.34
C ALA A 491 10.76 32.19 -4.17
N GLY A 492 9.71 32.98 -4.33
CA GLY A 492 9.11 33.75 -3.22
C GLY A 492 10.00 34.80 -2.54
N LEU A 493 11.04 35.31 -3.22
CA LEU A 493 11.94 36.30 -2.63
C LEU A 493 11.20 37.63 -2.37
N ILE A 494 10.86 37.88 -1.12
CA ILE A 494 10.15 39.09 -0.67
C ILE A 494 10.97 39.89 0.35
N ILE A 495 10.71 41.20 0.43
CA ILE A 495 11.15 42.08 1.51
C ILE A 495 9.93 42.81 2.09
N ARG A 496 9.84 42.88 3.43
CA ARG A 496 8.79 43.61 4.15
C ARG A 496 9.39 44.63 5.11
N SER A 497 8.94 45.88 5.04
CA SER A 497 9.44 46.99 5.88
C SER A 497 8.53 47.27 7.08
N GLY A 498 9.09 47.84 8.14
CA GLY A 498 8.37 48.42 9.28
C GLY A 498 7.77 47.43 10.29
N LYS A 499 7.71 46.13 9.97
CA LYS A 499 7.08 45.12 10.82
C LYS A 499 7.58 43.70 10.50
N LEU A 500 8.23 43.07 11.49
CA LEU A 500 8.67 41.66 11.47
C LEU A 500 7.52 40.68 11.15
N GLU A 501 7.85 39.50 10.64
CA GLU A 501 6.87 38.44 10.42
C GLU A 501 6.62 37.61 11.69
N ASN A 502 5.35 37.27 11.92
CA ASN A 502 4.91 36.55 13.11
C ASN A 502 5.16 35.05 12.93
N LYS A 503 5.62 34.33 13.97
CA LYS A 503 5.79 32.87 13.91
C LYS A 503 4.53 32.15 13.43
N LYS A 504 3.31 32.58 13.80
CA LYS A 504 2.07 31.98 13.25
C LYS A 504 1.93 32.07 11.71
N VAL A 505 2.47 33.13 11.10
CA VAL A 505 2.46 33.33 9.64
C VAL A 505 3.56 32.46 9.02
N ILE A 506 4.77 32.47 9.60
CA ILE A 506 5.88 31.59 9.20
C ILE A 506 5.43 30.12 9.22
N ASP A 507 4.76 29.70 10.30
CA ASP A 507 4.25 28.35 10.49
C ASP A 507 3.22 27.97 9.42
N CYS A 508 2.31 28.87 9.10
CA CYS A 508 1.33 28.68 8.01
C CYS A 508 1.99 28.62 6.61
N LEU A 509 3.14 29.27 6.40
CA LEU A 509 3.83 29.30 5.10
C LEU A 509 4.64 28.03 4.80
N TYR A 510 5.24 27.39 5.81
CA TYR A 510 6.02 26.17 5.60
C TYR A 510 5.24 24.87 5.86
N THR A 511 4.21 24.89 6.72
CA THR A 511 3.52 23.65 7.13
C THR A 511 2.78 23.03 5.95
N CYS A 512 3.02 21.73 5.74
CA CYS A 512 2.41 20.98 4.66
C CYS A 512 0.90 20.83 4.84
N LYS A 513 0.11 21.10 3.79
CA LYS A 513 -1.31 20.73 3.76
C LYS A 513 -1.55 19.25 3.48
N GLU A 514 -0.52 18.54 3.02
CA GLU A 514 -0.50 17.12 2.72
C GLU A 514 0.57 16.42 3.57
N GLY A 515 0.20 15.40 4.35
CA GLY A 515 1.15 14.69 5.21
C GLY A 515 0.50 13.60 6.07
N LEU A 516 1.24 13.15 7.09
CA LEU A 516 0.78 12.21 8.11
C LEU A 516 0.16 12.96 9.31
N ASP A 517 -0.98 12.45 9.79
CA ASP A 517 -1.71 12.90 10.98
C ASP A 517 -1.98 11.71 11.90
N VAL A 518 -1.99 11.92 13.22
CA VAL A 518 -2.18 10.84 14.22
C VAL A 518 -3.11 11.33 15.33
N GLN A 519 -4.34 10.83 15.34
CA GLN A 519 -5.39 11.26 16.27
C GLN A 519 -5.55 10.26 17.42
N LEU A 520 -4.81 10.48 18.51
CA LEU A 520 -4.80 9.57 19.67
C LEU A 520 -5.80 9.99 20.77
N PRO A 521 -6.52 9.02 21.39
CA PRO A 521 -7.13 9.21 22.70
C PRO A 521 -6.06 9.51 23.77
N GLU A 522 -6.37 10.42 24.71
CA GLU A 522 -5.43 10.89 25.76
C GLU A 522 -4.80 9.74 26.58
N GLU A 523 -5.52 8.63 26.75
CA GLU A 523 -5.08 7.45 27.51
C GLU A 523 -3.89 6.71 26.86
N VAL A 524 -3.82 6.66 25.52
CA VAL A 524 -2.77 5.94 24.78
C VAL A 524 -1.52 6.82 24.64
N ALA A 525 -1.71 8.13 24.45
CA ALA A 525 -0.65 9.12 24.25
C ALA A 525 0.33 9.26 25.45
N SER A 526 0.04 8.63 26.61
CA SER A 526 0.95 8.60 27.76
C SER A 526 1.96 7.45 27.78
N SER A 527 1.78 6.42 26.94
CA SER A 527 2.57 5.18 26.95
C SER A 527 3.47 4.98 25.73
N VAL A 528 3.20 5.72 24.65
CA VAL A 528 3.92 5.64 23.37
C VAL A 528 4.32 7.05 22.95
N LYS A 529 5.58 7.21 22.55
CA LYS A 529 6.15 8.47 22.07
C LYS A 529 5.98 8.57 20.55
N VAL A 530 5.44 9.68 20.07
CA VAL A 530 5.33 9.99 18.63
C VAL A 530 6.08 11.29 18.34
N GLU A 531 6.98 11.26 17.36
CA GLU A 531 7.72 12.44 16.87
C GLU A 531 7.55 12.57 15.36
N PHE A 532 7.03 13.70 14.90
CA PHE A 532 6.94 14.04 13.47
C PHE A 532 8.19 14.79 13.00
N ASN A 533 8.54 14.66 11.73
CA ASN A 533 9.47 15.60 11.08
C ASN A 533 8.76 16.94 10.76
N PRO A 534 9.50 18.05 10.49
CA PRO A 534 8.91 19.38 10.37
C PRO A 534 7.85 19.52 9.26
N ASN A 535 7.97 18.75 8.18
CA ASN A 535 7.06 18.77 7.04
C ASN A 535 5.95 17.70 7.11
N GLN A 536 5.82 16.97 8.23
CA GLN A 536 4.86 15.88 8.45
C GLN A 536 4.89 14.74 7.41
N SER A 537 5.96 14.63 6.61
CA SER A 537 6.15 13.52 5.65
C SER A 537 6.66 12.24 6.31
N SER A 538 7.21 12.31 7.53
CA SER A 538 7.55 11.12 8.31
C SER A 538 7.32 11.30 9.79
N LEU A 539 7.11 10.18 10.46
CA LEU A 539 7.00 10.12 11.92
C LEU A 539 7.75 8.91 12.46
N THR A 540 8.16 9.00 13.73
CA THR A 540 8.74 7.90 14.51
C THR A 540 7.82 7.61 15.69
N VAL A 541 7.48 6.34 15.86
CA VAL A 541 6.72 5.80 17.00
C VAL A 541 7.68 4.96 17.85
N GLU A 542 7.70 5.17 19.16
CA GLU A 542 8.55 4.42 20.10
C GLU A 542 7.76 4.07 21.38
N GLY A 543 7.73 2.79 21.76
CA GLY A 543 6.97 2.29 22.90
C GLY A 543 7.48 0.97 23.47
N GLU A 544 7.06 0.65 24.69
CA GLU A 544 7.42 -0.59 25.41
C GLU A 544 6.32 -1.65 25.38
N ASP A 545 5.04 -1.24 25.20
CA ASP A 545 3.86 -2.11 25.21
C ASP A 545 3.31 -2.30 23.78
N ILE A 546 3.19 -3.54 23.32
CA ILE A 546 2.79 -3.86 21.95
C ILE A 546 1.31 -3.55 21.68
N ASP A 547 0.44 -3.78 22.66
CA ASP A 547 -0.99 -3.47 22.57
C ASP A 547 -1.25 -1.97 22.43
N ALA A 548 -0.46 -1.12 23.07
CA ALA A 548 -0.50 0.34 22.90
C ALA A 548 0.17 0.79 21.59
N PHE A 549 1.29 0.16 21.22
CA PHE A 549 2.02 0.46 19.99
C PHE A 549 1.16 0.23 18.74
N ASP A 550 0.54 -0.94 18.61
CA ASP A 550 -0.33 -1.27 17.48
C ASP A 550 -1.55 -0.33 17.41
N LYS A 551 -2.13 0.06 18.56
CA LYS A 551 -3.20 1.08 18.59
C LYS A 551 -2.73 2.43 18.04
N VAL A 552 -1.51 2.88 18.36
CA VAL A 552 -0.97 4.12 17.78
C VAL A 552 -0.80 3.97 16.27
N MET A 553 -0.22 2.86 15.80
CA MET A 553 -0.04 2.60 14.37
C MET A 553 -1.39 2.58 13.62
N GLN A 554 -2.43 1.98 14.19
CA GLN A 554 -3.79 1.96 13.63
C GLN A 554 -4.45 3.34 13.51
N HIS A 555 -4.03 4.33 14.30
CA HIS A 555 -4.51 5.72 14.25
C HIS A 555 -3.61 6.64 13.42
N ILE A 556 -2.58 6.11 12.74
CA ILE A 556 -1.84 6.86 11.72
C ILE A 556 -2.74 7.02 10.48
N SER A 557 -2.85 8.25 10.02
CA SER A 557 -3.68 8.65 8.89
C SER A 557 -2.89 9.52 7.91
N TYR A 558 -3.30 9.48 6.64
CA TYR A 558 -2.90 10.44 5.63
C TYR A 558 -3.97 11.53 5.57
N LEU A 559 -3.53 12.79 5.59
CA LEU A 559 -4.40 13.97 5.53
C LEU A 559 -3.95 14.84 4.35
N ASN A 560 -4.90 15.17 3.46
CA ASN A 560 -4.71 16.21 2.45
C ASN A 560 -5.78 17.29 2.59
N SER A 561 -5.40 18.41 3.20
CA SER A 561 -6.27 19.56 3.48
C SER A 561 -6.34 20.57 2.32
N ARG A 562 -5.82 20.22 1.14
CA ARG A 562 -6.00 21.00 -0.09
C ARG A 562 -7.41 20.81 -0.64
N GLN A 563 -8.01 21.90 -1.15
CA GLN A 563 -9.31 21.84 -1.84
C GLN A 563 -9.20 21.06 -3.17
N PHE A 564 -8.06 21.17 -3.86
CA PHE A 564 -7.77 20.44 -5.10
C PHE A 564 -6.40 19.74 -4.99
N PRO A 565 -6.32 18.56 -4.34
CA PRO A 565 -5.10 17.76 -4.24
C PRO A 565 -4.46 17.46 -5.59
N THR A 566 -3.17 17.15 -5.59
CA THR A 566 -2.48 16.67 -6.80
C THR A 566 -2.66 15.14 -6.90
N PRO A 567 -3.32 14.61 -7.94
CA PRO A 567 -3.54 13.18 -8.07
C PRO A 567 -2.24 12.40 -8.24
N GLY A 568 -2.31 11.09 -8.03
CA GLY A 568 -1.21 10.16 -8.24
C GLY A 568 -0.73 9.45 -6.98
N ILE A 569 0.37 8.73 -7.11
CA ILE A 569 0.94 7.85 -6.09
C ILE A 569 1.73 8.65 -5.05
N ARG A 570 1.69 8.23 -3.79
CA ARG A 570 2.65 8.55 -2.72
C ARG A 570 3.15 7.24 -2.13
N HIS A 571 4.44 6.96 -2.20
CA HIS A 571 4.98 5.74 -1.61
C HIS A 571 4.93 5.81 -0.08
N LEU A 572 4.61 4.67 0.55
CA LEU A 572 4.57 4.49 1.99
C LEU A 572 5.56 3.39 2.38
N ARG A 573 6.43 3.69 3.35
CA ARG A 573 7.36 2.73 3.93
C ARG A 573 7.23 2.73 5.45
N VAL A 574 7.15 1.55 6.05
CA VAL A 574 7.20 1.34 7.50
C VAL A 574 8.45 0.52 7.83
N ALA A 575 9.51 1.18 8.29
CA ALA A 575 10.71 0.53 8.80
C ALA A 575 10.53 0.25 10.30
N THR A 576 11.01 -0.89 10.81
CA THR A 576 10.75 -1.29 12.21
C THR A 576 11.94 -1.99 12.87
N THR A 577 12.27 -1.57 14.09
CA THR A 577 13.36 -2.13 14.92
C THR A 577 12.77 -2.62 16.24
N VAL A 578 13.02 -3.89 16.56
CA VAL A 578 12.53 -4.56 17.78
C VAL A 578 13.71 -4.98 18.66
N LYS A 579 13.69 -4.56 19.92
CA LYS A 579 14.71 -4.90 20.93
C LYS A 579 14.18 -5.91 21.93
N CYS A 580 15.04 -6.76 22.45
CA CYS A 580 14.73 -7.70 23.54
C CYS A 580 15.57 -7.40 24.77
N PHE A 581 15.23 -8.01 25.90
CA PHE A 581 15.92 -7.78 27.19
C PHE A 581 17.39 -8.21 27.24
N ASN A 582 17.90 -8.94 26.25
CA ASN A 582 19.26 -9.51 26.24
C ASN A 582 20.14 -9.04 25.06
N GLU A 583 19.59 -8.42 24.02
CA GLU A 583 20.28 -8.11 22.76
C GLU A 583 19.77 -6.80 22.15
N ASP A 584 20.66 -5.99 21.56
CA ASP A 584 20.34 -4.66 21.01
C ASP A 584 19.31 -4.69 19.86
N ALA A 585 19.25 -5.80 19.13
CA ALA A 585 18.20 -6.15 18.17
C ALA A 585 18.14 -7.68 18.05
N CYS A 586 16.98 -8.27 18.38
CA CYS A 586 16.76 -9.71 18.43
C CYS A 586 15.89 -10.23 17.27
N VAL A 587 15.00 -9.38 16.78
CA VAL A 587 13.94 -9.72 15.82
C VAL A 587 14.07 -8.81 14.60
N SER A 588 14.30 -9.42 13.44
CA SER A 588 14.33 -8.73 12.15
C SER A 588 12.92 -8.70 11.56
N VAL A 589 12.24 -7.57 11.68
CA VAL A 589 10.98 -7.28 10.99
C VAL A 589 11.31 -6.75 9.59
N PRO A 590 10.74 -7.30 8.49
CA PRO A 590 10.92 -6.72 7.17
C PRO A 590 10.11 -5.42 7.03
N ASP A 591 10.64 -4.45 6.29
CA ASP A 591 9.94 -3.20 5.98
C ASP A 591 8.60 -3.48 5.27
N ALA A 592 7.54 -2.76 5.66
CA ALA A 592 6.25 -2.82 4.96
C ALA A 592 6.15 -1.68 3.94
N GLU A 593 6.02 -2.04 2.67
CA GLU A 593 5.95 -1.10 1.55
C GLU A 593 4.56 -1.13 0.87
N GLY A 594 4.02 0.05 0.62
CA GLY A 594 2.73 0.28 -0.04
C GLY A 594 2.64 1.69 -0.64
N TYR A 595 1.44 2.16 -0.94
CA TYR A 595 1.21 3.52 -1.40
C TYR A 595 -0.20 4.05 -1.11
N VAL A 596 -0.30 5.37 -1.00
CA VAL A 596 -1.55 6.12 -1.15
C VAL A 596 -1.70 6.49 -2.63
N MET A 597 -2.87 6.22 -3.22
CA MET A 597 -3.27 6.72 -4.53
C MET A 597 -4.28 7.84 -4.32
N VAL A 598 -3.82 9.08 -4.51
CA VAL A 598 -4.68 10.27 -4.49
C VAL A 598 -5.46 10.29 -5.79
N LEU A 599 -6.79 10.17 -5.68
CA LEU A 599 -7.69 10.21 -6.83
C LEU A 599 -7.77 11.63 -7.42
N GLN A 600 -8.21 11.75 -8.67
CA GLN A 600 -8.38 13.05 -9.31
C GLN A 600 -9.54 13.81 -8.66
N PRO A 601 -9.32 15.03 -8.15
CA PRO A 601 -10.43 15.86 -7.67
C PRO A 601 -11.28 16.35 -8.85
N GLU A 602 -12.57 16.55 -8.59
CA GLU A 602 -13.46 17.27 -9.49
C GLU A 602 -12.90 18.68 -9.77
N GLU A 603 -12.65 19.01 -11.04
CA GLU A 603 -12.00 20.29 -11.39
C GLU A 603 -13.00 21.46 -11.47
N PRO A 604 -12.67 22.64 -10.91
CA PRO A 604 -13.57 23.77 -10.81
C PRO A 604 -13.72 24.51 -12.14
N LYS A 605 -14.93 24.51 -12.69
CA LYS A 605 -15.27 25.26 -13.91
C LYS A 605 -15.72 26.67 -13.60
N ILE A 606 -14.77 27.61 -13.58
CA ILE A 606 -15.02 29.05 -13.45
C ILE A 606 -15.76 29.57 -14.69
N SER A 607 -16.93 30.17 -14.49
CA SER A 607 -17.84 30.66 -15.53
C SER A 607 -18.14 32.15 -15.33
N LEU A 608 -17.80 32.95 -16.34
CA LEU A 608 -18.12 34.37 -16.46
C LEU A 608 -19.32 34.55 -17.38
N SER A 609 -20.36 35.22 -16.87
CA SER A 609 -21.60 35.50 -17.61
C SER A 609 -22.11 36.92 -17.35
N GLY A 610 -23.01 37.44 -18.18
CA GLY A 610 -23.55 38.80 -18.05
C GLY A 610 -23.94 39.39 -19.40
N ILE A 611 -24.12 40.71 -19.46
CA ILE A 611 -24.34 41.44 -20.73
C ILE A 611 -23.02 41.53 -21.50
N ASP A 612 -22.97 40.88 -22.65
CA ASP A 612 -21.83 40.80 -23.58
C ASP A 612 -21.89 41.82 -24.73
N HIS A 613 -23.04 42.45 -24.98
CA HIS A 613 -23.19 43.50 -25.97
C HIS A 613 -24.14 44.61 -25.49
N PHE A 614 -23.72 45.86 -25.61
CA PHE A 614 -24.62 47.00 -25.33
C PHE A 614 -24.19 48.27 -26.07
N ALA A 615 -25.10 49.25 -26.13
CA ALA A 615 -24.84 50.56 -26.74
C ALA A 615 -25.08 51.71 -25.74
N ARG A 616 -24.37 52.81 -25.90
CA ARG A 616 -24.52 54.08 -25.14
C ARG A 616 -24.36 55.29 -26.07
N SER A 617 -24.80 56.46 -25.64
CA SER A 617 -24.62 57.71 -26.40
C SER A 617 -23.17 58.20 -26.33
N ALA A 618 -22.69 58.85 -27.40
CA ALA A 618 -21.35 59.45 -27.48
C ALA A 618 -20.96 60.25 -26.22
N ALA A 619 -21.88 61.10 -25.75
CA ALA A 619 -21.69 61.97 -24.59
C ALA A 619 -21.48 61.24 -23.24
N GLU A 620 -21.80 59.94 -23.14
CA GLU A 620 -21.54 59.13 -21.93
C GLU A 620 -20.08 58.69 -21.84
N PHE A 621 -19.44 58.39 -22.98
CA PHE A 621 -18.01 58.03 -23.04
C PHE A 621 -17.11 59.25 -22.78
N GLU A 622 -17.53 60.42 -23.26
CA GLU A 622 -16.85 61.72 -23.10
C GLU A 622 -17.07 62.33 -21.70
N SER A 623 -17.93 61.71 -20.87
CA SER A 623 -18.28 62.18 -19.54
C SER A 623 -17.17 61.95 -18.50
N GLN A 624 -17.22 62.68 -17.38
CA GLN A 624 -16.30 62.44 -16.26
C GLN A 624 -16.47 61.08 -15.58
N GLU A 625 -17.63 60.43 -15.72
CA GLU A 625 -17.90 59.11 -15.11
C GLU A 625 -17.54 57.94 -16.04
N GLY A 626 -17.60 58.13 -17.35
CA GLY A 626 -17.39 57.08 -18.34
C GLY A 626 -18.42 55.94 -18.27
N VAL A 627 -18.30 54.99 -19.20
CA VAL A 627 -19.24 53.87 -19.37
C VAL A 627 -18.74 52.64 -18.59
N THR A 628 -19.59 52.07 -17.74
CA THR A 628 -19.30 50.78 -17.07
C THR A 628 -19.19 49.66 -18.09
N LEU A 629 -18.05 48.95 -18.14
CA LEU A 629 -17.87 47.81 -19.05
C LEU A 629 -18.66 46.57 -18.62
N PHE A 630 -18.70 46.29 -17.32
CA PHE A 630 -19.23 45.03 -16.77
C PHE A 630 -20.43 45.26 -15.84
N PRO A 631 -21.58 45.81 -16.31
CA PRO A 631 -22.67 46.25 -15.43
C PRO A 631 -23.43 45.10 -14.75
N GLU A 632 -23.52 43.94 -15.40
CA GLU A 632 -24.29 42.77 -14.94
C GLU A 632 -23.44 41.48 -15.03
N LEU A 633 -22.11 41.60 -14.86
CA LEU A 633 -21.20 40.47 -14.76
C LEU A 633 -21.56 39.60 -13.54
N ARG A 634 -21.52 38.28 -13.73
CA ARG A 634 -21.61 37.25 -12.70
C ARG A 634 -20.45 36.28 -12.81
N ILE A 635 -19.86 35.94 -11.67
CA ILE A 635 -18.80 34.94 -11.54
C ILE A 635 -19.32 33.78 -10.70
N VAL A 636 -19.36 32.59 -11.29
CA VAL A 636 -19.77 31.34 -10.64
C VAL A 636 -18.71 30.28 -10.91
N SER A 637 -18.42 29.41 -9.95
CA SER A 637 -17.66 28.18 -10.21
C SER A 637 -18.50 26.96 -9.88
N THR A 638 -18.37 25.92 -10.70
CA THR A 638 -19.13 24.68 -10.57
C THR A 638 -18.20 23.48 -10.62
N ILE A 639 -18.54 22.43 -9.88
CA ILE A 639 -18.00 21.08 -10.05
C ILE A 639 -19.12 20.17 -10.57
N THR A 640 -18.75 19.13 -11.33
CA THR A 640 -19.68 18.20 -11.97
C THR A 640 -19.63 16.85 -11.28
N ARG A 641 -20.70 16.51 -10.55
CA ARG A 641 -20.84 15.24 -9.86
C ARG A 641 -21.63 14.24 -10.68
N GLU A 642 -20.99 13.13 -10.99
CA GLU A 642 -21.66 11.91 -11.40
C GLU A 642 -22.32 11.31 -10.14
N VAL A 643 -23.65 11.37 -10.09
CA VAL A 643 -24.42 10.78 -9.00
C VAL A 643 -24.86 9.39 -9.46
N GLU A 644 -24.30 8.34 -8.85
CA GLU A 644 -24.84 6.99 -9.00
C GLU A 644 -26.31 6.99 -8.55
N ALA A 645 -27.19 6.51 -9.44
CA ALA A 645 -28.63 6.56 -9.19
C ALA A 645 -29.03 5.44 -8.20
N ASP A 646 -29.13 5.80 -6.92
CA ASP A 646 -29.68 4.98 -5.83
C ASP A 646 -31.18 4.66 -6.07
N THR A 647 -31.48 3.79 -7.04
CA THR A 647 -32.83 3.34 -7.36
C THR A 647 -33.11 1.98 -6.73
N GLU A 648 -33.67 2.00 -5.51
CA GLU A 648 -34.45 0.85 -5.03
C GLU A 648 -35.62 0.59 -6.01
N PRO A 649 -35.77 -0.61 -6.57
CA PRO A 649 -36.79 -0.88 -7.58
C PRO A 649 -38.18 -1.10 -6.94
N GLU A 650 -38.91 -0.01 -6.65
CA GLU A 650 -40.36 -0.10 -6.40
C GLU A 650 -41.07 -0.56 -7.69
N ALA A 651 -41.49 -1.83 -7.70
CA ALA A 651 -42.09 -2.45 -8.86
C ALA A 651 -43.48 -1.86 -9.20
N ALA A 652 -43.58 -1.21 -10.36
CA ALA A 652 -44.83 -0.77 -10.98
C ALA A 652 -44.91 -1.32 -12.42
N ASP A 653 -45.92 -2.16 -12.68
CA ASP A 653 -46.10 -2.82 -13.98
C ASP A 653 -46.43 -1.83 -15.12
N GLY A 654 -45.66 -1.92 -16.21
CA GLY A 654 -46.23 -1.88 -17.56
C GLY A 654 -46.20 -0.55 -18.33
N ALA A 655 -45.03 -0.22 -18.90
CA ALA A 655 -44.92 0.44 -20.20
C ALA A 655 -43.58 0.06 -20.85
N ASP A 656 -43.58 -0.28 -22.15
CA ASP A 656 -42.36 -0.39 -22.94
C ASP A 656 -41.91 1.02 -23.36
N ASP A 657 -40.73 1.46 -22.90
CA ASP A 657 -39.98 2.57 -23.49
C ASP A 657 -38.47 2.42 -23.17
N ASP A 658 -37.63 3.03 -24.01
CA ASP A 658 -36.19 2.78 -24.15
C ASP A 658 -35.34 3.16 -22.91
N PRO A 659 -34.50 2.26 -22.34
CA PRO A 659 -33.65 2.55 -21.19
C PRO A 659 -32.37 3.32 -21.58
N THR A 660 -32.51 4.52 -22.13
CA THR A 660 -31.40 5.48 -22.16
C THR A 660 -31.08 5.89 -20.73
N VAL A 661 -30.05 5.31 -20.13
CA VAL A 661 -29.51 5.72 -18.83
C VAL A 661 -28.97 7.13 -18.97
N GLN A 662 -29.77 8.13 -18.60
CA GLN A 662 -29.30 9.50 -18.45
C GLN A 662 -28.55 9.59 -17.14
N GLU A 663 -27.21 9.56 -17.22
CA GLU A 663 -26.32 9.96 -16.13
C GLU A 663 -26.74 11.35 -15.65
N THR A 664 -27.34 11.43 -14.45
CA THR A 664 -27.79 12.69 -13.88
C THR A 664 -26.62 13.45 -13.28
N VAL A 665 -25.78 14.02 -14.15
CA VAL A 665 -24.66 14.88 -13.75
C VAL A 665 -25.21 16.11 -13.03
N VAL A 666 -24.95 16.22 -11.73
CA VAL A 666 -25.36 17.35 -10.89
C VAL A 666 -24.21 18.34 -10.82
N SER A 667 -24.43 19.56 -11.31
CA SER A 667 -23.46 20.65 -11.15
C SER A 667 -23.68 21.38 -9.81
N GLU A 668 -22.76 21.24 -8.87
CA GLU A 668 -22.79 21.97 -7.59
C GLU A 668 -22.01 23.30 -7.71
N GLU A 669 -22.61 24.42 -7.29
CA GLU A 669 -21.90 25.70 -7.18
C GLU A 669 -20.96 25.70 -5.97
N ILE A 670 -19.69 26.03 -6.17
CA ILE A 670 -18.68 26.05 -5.10
C ILE A 670 -18.04 27.43 -4.89
N MET A 671 -17.86 27.78 -3.62
CA MET A 671 -17.30 29.04 -3.17
C MET A 671 -15.79 28.90 -2.94
N HIS A 672 -14.99 29.46 -3.86
CA HIS A 672 -13.53 29.55 -3.72
C HIS A 672 -13.02 30.97 -4.08
N ASN A 673 -11.70 31.11 -4.25
CA ASN A 673 -11.07 32.42 -4.50
C ASN A 673 -10.69 32.58 -5.98
N LEU A 674 -10.43 33.82 -6.37
CA LEU A 674 -9.66 34.14 -7.58
C LEU A 674 -8.38 34.84 -7.14
N ASP A 675 -7.30 34.67 -7.89
CA ASP A 675 -6.02 35.35 -7.66
C ASP A 675 -5.63 36.33 -8.77
N PHE A 676 -6.29 36.24 -9.93
CA PHE A 676 -6.01 37.05 -11.11
C PHE A 676 -7.27 37.27 -11.95
N CYS A 677 -7.44 38.50 -12.46
CA CYS A 677 -8.34 38.79 -13.58
C CYS A 677 -7.70 39.82 -14.52
N GLU A 678 -7.77 39.57 -15.82
CA GLU A 678 -7.30 40.48 -16.88
C GLU A 678 -8.49 40.96 -17.74
N VAL A 679 -8.55 42.26 -17.97
CA VAL A 679 -9.39 42.91 -18.99
C VAL A 679 -8.48 43.40 -20.11
N SER A 680 -8.35 42.58 -21.16
CA SER A 680 -7.54 42.89 -22.34
C SER A 680 -8.37 43.56 -23.43
N VAL A 681 -7.73 44.43 -24.22
CA VAL A 681 -8.34 45.19 -25.31
C VAL A 681 -8.26 44.37 -26.60
N MET A 682 -9.37 44.25 -27.33
CA MET A 682 -9.41 43.48 -28.58
C MET A 682 -9.28 44.40 -29.79
N GLY A 683 -8.21 44.21 -30.58
CA GLY A 683 -7.91 45.00 -31.78
C GLY A 683 -6.66 45.84 -31.60
N GLU A 684 -6.72 47.11 -32.00
CA GLU A 684 -5.66 48.09 -31.75
C GLU A 684 -5.62 48.49 -30.26
N GLU A 685 -4.45 48.86 -29.75
CA GLU A 685 -4.25 49.31 -28.37
C GLU A 685 -5.11 50.56 -28.03
N LEU A 686 -5.28 50.89 -26.75
CA LEU A 686 -5.87 52.16 -26.34
C LEU A 686 -4.95 53.31 -26.74
N ASP A 687 -5.47 54.25 -27.52
CA ASP A 687 -4.80 55.53 -27.76
C ASP A 687 -4.87 56.37 -26.48
N GLY A 688 -3.76 56.45 -25.74
CA GLY A 688 -3.68 57.18 -24.47
C GLY A 688 -3.90 58.70 -24.56
N GLU A 689 -4.04 59.30 -25.75
CA GLU A 689 -4.50 60.69 -25.91
C GLU A 689 -6.03 60.80 -25.96
N HIS A 690 -6.74 59.72 -26.33
CA HIS A 690 -8.18 59.73 -26.62
C HIS A 690 -9.01 58.70 -25.84
N GLU A 691 -8.41 57.64 -25.30
CA GLU A 691 -9.09 56.51 -24.64
C GLU A 691 -8.44 56.13 -23.31
N SER A 692 -9.24 55.64 -22.36
CA SER A 692 -8.73 55.06 -21.12
C SER A 692 -9.63 54.00 -20.51
N LEU A 693 -9.02 53.10 -19.73
CA LEU A 693 -9.69 52.27 -18.74
C LEU A 693 -9.33 52.78 -17.34
N GLU A 694 -10.35 53.22 -16.60
CA GLU A 694 -10.21 53.80 -15.26
C GLU A 694 -10.93 52.96 -14.19
N MET A 695 -10.32 52.91 -13.01
CA MET A 695 -10.94 52.41 -11.76
C MET A 695 -10.32 53.17 -10.57
N ASP A 696 -11.11 53.43 -9.51
CA ASP A 696 -10.59 54.05 -8.28
C ASP A 696 -9.67 53.07 -7.49
N PRO A 697 -8.35 53.37 -7.36
CA PRO A 697 -7.43 52.53 -6.59
C PRO A 697 -7.71 52.52 -5.08
N SER A 698 -8.57 53.40 -4.56
CA SER A 698 -9.02 53.34 -3.16
C SER A 698 -9.91 52.12 -2.88
N GLN A 699 -10.74 51.70 -3.86
CA GLN A 699 -11.66 50.56 -3.73
C GLN A 699 -10.94 49.21 -3.78
N LEU A 700 -9.86 49.14 -4.56
CA LEU A 700 -8.94 48.00 -4.63
C LEU A 700 -8.17 47.83 -3.31
N LYS A 701 -7.57 48.92 -2.81
CA LYS A 701 -6.80 48.91 -1.55
C LYS A 701 -7.66 48.52 -0.33
N GLN A 702 -8.93 48.94 -0.29
CA GLN A 702 -9.87 48.51 0.76
C GLN A 702 -10.13 46.99 0.76
N ARG A 703 -10.01 46.32 -0.40
CA ARG A 703 -10.19 44.87 -0.56
C ARG A 703 -8.86 44.10 -0.58
N ALA A 704 -7.74 44.78 -0.31
CA ALA A 704 -6.38 44.25 -0.45
C ALA A 704 -6.15 43.56 -1.81
N LEU A 705 -6.63 44.20 -2.88
CA LEU A 705 -6.35 43.86 -4.27
C LEU A 705 -5.42 44.92 -4.87
N GLU A 706 -4.62 44.51 -5.86
CA GLU A 706 -3.78 45.41 -6.64
C GLU A 706 -4.20 45.42 -8.11
N MET A 707 -3.85 46.49 -8.82
CA MET A 707 -4.16 46.67 -10.24
C MET A 707 -2.97 47.32 -10.94
N SER A 708 -2.65 46.84 -12.14
CA SER A 708 -1.80 47.54 -13.10
C SER A 708 -2.61 47.89 -14.35
N SER A 709 -2.28 49.02 -14.98
CA SER A 709 -2.96 49.52 -16.17
C SER A 709 -1.95 49.80 -17.30
N SER A 710 -2.40 49.58 -18.53
CA SER A 710 -1.60 49.76 -19.75
C SER A 710 -2.51 50.02 -20.94
N ASN A 711 -1.95 50.41 -22.08
CA ASN A 711 -2.72 50.57 -23.33
C ASN A 711 -3.30 49.24 -23.85
N LEU A 712 -2.80 48.09 -23.36
CA LEU A 712 -3.29 46.76 -23.70
C LEU A 712 -4.47 46.31 -22.82
N GLY A 713 -4.69 46.95 -21.66
CA GLY A 713 -5.71 46.52 -20.70
C GLY A 713 -5.44 46.83 -19.23
N LEU A 714 -6.29 46.29 -18.36
CA LEU A 714 -6.16 46.28 -16.91
C LEU A 714 -5.89 44.85 -16.41
N ILE A 715 -4.95 44.69 -15.49
CA ILE A 715 -4.68 43.43 -14.78
C ILE A 715 -4.91 43.65 -13.29
N ILE A 716 -5.70 42.79 -12.66
CA ILE A 716 -6.06 42.83 -11.23
C ILE A 716 -5.56 41.55 -10.55
N THR A 717 -4.87 41.70 -9.41
CA THR A 717 -4.13 40.59 -8.77
C THR A 717 -4.33 40.52 -7.25
N GLY A 718 -4.32 39.29 -6.74
CA GLY A 718 -4.23 38.91 -5.32
C GLY A 718 -5.44 38.10 -4.85
N VAL A 719 -5.21 37.00 -4.11
CA VAL A 719 -6.27 36.09 -3.65
C VAL A 719 -7.42 36.83 -2.94
N ASN A 720 -8.65 36.65 -3.42
CA ASN A 720 -9.90 37.12 -2.80
C ASN A 720 -11.11 36.35 -3.34
N THR A 721 -12.27 36.44 -2.66
CA THR A 721 -13.49 35.75 -3.08
C THR A 721 -14.04 36.28 -4.42
N MET A 722 -14.70 35.42 -5.20
CA MET A 722 -15.35 35.80 -6.46
C MET A 722 -16.28 37.02 -6.32
N ALA A 723 -17.09 37.07 -5.27
CA ALA A 723 -17.99 38.19 -5.00
C ALA A 723 -17.26 39.54 -4.77
N ASN A 724 -16.01 39.52 -4.28
CA ASN A 724 -15.18 40.73 -4.17
C ASN A 724 -14.56 41.13 -5.51
N TYR A 725 -14.24 40.16 -6.38
CA TYR A 725 -13.82 40.42 -7.77
C TYR A 725 -14.97 40.95 -8.63
N GLU A 726 -16.16 40.37 -8.54
CA GLU A 726 -17.38 40.83 -9.23
C GLU A 726 -17.68 42.31 -8.89
N GLN A 727 -17.70 42.67 -7.60
CA GLN A 727 -17.82 44.06 -7.13
C GLN A 727 -16.74 45.01 -7.67
N VAL A 728 -15.53 44.51 -7.95
CA VAL A 728 -14.39 45.29 -8.42
C VAL A 728 -14.45 45.49 -9.93
N LEU A 729 -14.81 44.46 -10.68
CA LEU A 729 -14.96 44.49 -12.13
C LEU A 729 -16.16 45.37 -12.55
N HIS A 730 -17.25 45.38 -11.76
CA HIS A 730 -18.37 46.32 -11.90
C HIS A 730 -17.97 47.81 -11.83
N LEU A 731 -16.79 48.15 -11.28
CA LEU A 731 -16.31 49.53 -11.16
C LEU A 731 -15.43 49.99 -12.33
N ILE A 732 -15.07 49.11 -13.26
CA ILE A 732 -14.24 49.46 -14.42
C ILE A 732 -15.02 50.35 -15.38
N ARG A 733 -14.46 51.52 -15.68
CA ARG A 733 -15.01 52.51 -16.61
C ARG A 733 -14.13 52.63 -17.85
N TYR A 734 -14.76 52.56 -19.01
CA TYR A 734 -14.14 52.95 -20.27
C TYR A 734 -14.56 54.38 -20.62
N LYS A 735 -13.58 55.17 -21.07
CA LYS A 735 -13.75 56.56 -21.52
C LYS A 735 -13.13 56.72 -22.90
N ASN A 736 -13.77 57.56 -23.71
CA ASN A 736 -13.22 58.04 -24.97
C ASN A 736 -13.60 59.52 -25.13
N TRP A 737 -12.62 60.38 -25.41
CA TRP A 737 -12.79 61.85 -25.50
C TRP A 737 -12.88 62.39 -26.93
N HIS A 738 -12.86 61.52 -27.94
CA HIS A 738 -13.03 61.85 -29.34
C HIS A 738 -13.84 60.75 -30.05
N THR A 739 -15.12 60.66 -29.69
CA THR A 739 -15.95 59.51 -30.12
C THR A 739 -16.30 59.53 -31.61
N GLU A 740 -16.14 60.66 -32.33
CA GLU A 740 -16.64 60.90 -33.69
C GLU A 740 -16.26 59.82 -34.73
N ALA A 741 -15.16 59.09 -34.53
CA ALA A 741 -14.69 58.02 -35.40
C ALA A 741 -14.92 56.59 -34.84
N LEU A 742 -15.31 56.45 -33.58
CA LEU A 742 -15.53 55.17 -32.90
C LEU A 742 -16.97 54.68 -33.12
N PHE A 743 -17.13 53.46 -33.62
CA PHE A 743 -18.44 52.80 -33.76
C PHE A 743 -18.63 51.72 -32.69
N ASP A 744 -17.62 50.86 -32.50
CA ASP A 744 -17.58 49.76 -31.56
C ASP A 744 -16.19 49.67 -30.89
N ARG A 745 -16.15 49.29 -29.61
CA ARG A 745 -14.90 48.91 -28.90
C ARG A 745 -15.12 47.60 -28.17
N LYS A 746 -14.13 46.71 -28.19
CA LYS A 746 -14.27 45.33 -27.69
C LYS A 746 -13.21 45.00 -26.65
N PHE A 747 -13.65 44.33 -25.58
CA PHE A 747 -12.82 43.97 -24.43
C PHE A 747 -13.02 42.49 -24.09
N LYS A 748 -11.99 41.86 -23.54
CA LYS A 748 -11.99 40.45 -23.15
C LYS A 748 -11.61 40.35 -21.67
N LEU A 749 -12.55 39.92 -20.84
CA LEU A 749 -12.31 39.56 -19.45
C LEU A 749 -11.98 38.06 -19.36
N VAL A 750 -10.92 37.74 -18.63
CA VAL A 750 -10.58 36.39 -18.16
C VAL A 750 -10.21 36.47 -16.68
N CYS A 751 -10.61 35.47 -15.90
CA CYS A 751 -10.23 35.33 -14.49
C CYS A 751 -9.68 33.93 -14.22
N SER A 752 -8.87 33.77 -13.17
CA SER A 752 -8.30 32.48 -12.78
C SER A 752 -8.12 32.29 -11.27
N GLU A 753 -7.88 31.03 -10.90
CA GLU A 753 -7.35 30.62 -9.60
C GLU A 753 -6.09 29.75 -9.80
N LEU A 754 -5.30 29.63 -8.73
CA LEU A 754 -4.07 28.84 -8.60
C LEU A 754 -3.02 29.19 -9.66
N ASN A 755 -2.68 30.48 -9.72
CA ASN A 755 -1.75 31.09 -10.68
C ASN A 755 -2.05 30.75 -12.15
N GLY A 756 -3.32 30.48 -12.50
CA GLY A 756 -3.73 30.15 -13.87
C GLY A 756 -3.93 28.66 -14.15
N ARG A 757 -3.88 27.77 -13.14
CA ARG A 757 -4.27 26.34 -13.33
C ARG A 757 -5.75 26.23 -13.75
N TYR A 758 -6.62 27.04 -13.16
CA TYR A 758 -8.04 27.07 -13.48
C TYR A 758 -8.40 28.43 -14.06
N ILE A 759 -8.78 28.47 -15.34
CA ILE A 759 -9.05 29.69 -16.10
C ILE A 759 -10.51 29.70 -16.52
N SER A 760 -11.16 30.86 -16.45
CA SER A 760 -12.53 31.04 -16.91
C SER A 760 -12.66 30.96 -18.44
N ASN A 761 -13.90 30.87 -18.92
CA ASN A 761 -14.19 31.23 -20.31
C ASN A 761 -13.75 32.67 -20.62
N ASP A 762 -13.40 32.93 -21.88
CA ASP A 762 -13.32 34.28 -22.45
C ASP A 762 -14.71 34.95 -22.34
N PHE A 763 -14.84 36.00 -21.52
CA PHE A 763 -16.02 36.85 -21.52
C PHE A 763 -15.75 38.12 -22.34
N LYS A 764 -16.36 38.21 -23.51
CA LYS A 764 -16.11 39.28 -24.50
C LYS A 764 -17.25 40.29 -24.45
N VAL A 765 -16.91 41.57 -24.29
CA VAL A 765 -17.88 42.68 -24.24
C VAL A 765 -17.68 43.59 -25.45
N GLU A 766 -18.75 43.79 -26.22
CA GLU A 766 -18.85 44.78 -27.31
C GLU A 766 -19.63 46.01 -26.85
N VAL A 767 -19.00 47.18 -26.95
CA VAL A 767 -19.57 48.47 -26.53
C VAL A 767 -19.73 49.40 -27.73
N ASN A 768 -20.98 49.67 -28.09
CA ASN A 768 -21.35 50.38 -29.32
C ASN A 768 -21.74 51.85 -29.05
N VAL A 769 -21.30 52.76 -29.92
CA VAL A 769 -21.43 54.22 -29.76
C VAL A 769 -22.57 54.79 -30.60
N ILE A 770 -23.53 55.47 -29.97
CA ILE A 770 -24.68 56.10 -30.62
C ILE A 770 -24.42 57.59 -30.84
N HIS A 771 -24.04 57.93 -32.08
CA HIS A 771 -23.76 59.29 -32.54
C HIS A 771 -24.99 60.17 -32.79
N THR A 772 -26.19 59.58 -32.88
CA THR A 772 -27.43 60.30 -33.26
C THR A 772 -28.25 60.80 -32.07
N ALA A 773 -27.68 60.84 -30.86
CA ALA A 773 -28.35 61.26 -29.64
C ALA A 773 -28.42 62.79 -29.50
N VAL A 774 -29.33 63.44 -30.25
CA VAL A 774 -29.56 64.90 -30.14
C VAL A 774 -30.12 65.24 -28.75
N PRO A 775 -29.49 66.14 -27.96
CA PRO A 775 -30.01 66.55 -26.66
C PRO A 775 -31.20 67.50 -26.84
N VAL A 776 -32.42 66.96 -26.72
CA VAL A 776 -33.66 67.74 -26.82
C VAL A 776 -34.10 68.19 -25.42
N GLU A 777 -33.70 69.41 -25.02
CA GLU A 777 -34.40 70.11 -23.93
C GLU A 777 -35.85 70.36 -24.34
N HIS A 778 -36.81 69.66 -23.71
CA HIS A 778 -38.23 70.00 -23.78
C HIS A 778 -38.83 70.06 -22.37
N ALA A 779 -39.27 71.26 -21.99
CA ALA A 779 -39.94 71.49 -20.72
C ALA A 779 -41.36 70.89 -20.69
N ASN A 780 -41.82 70.57 -19.47
CA ASN A 780 -43.09 69.90 -19.20
C ASN A 780 -44.31 70.44 -19.99
N ASN A 781 -45.02 69.54 -20.69
CA ASN A 781 -46.45 69.31 -20.50
C ASN A 781 -46.91 68.01 -21.19
N ALA A 782 -47.99 67.39 -20.70
CA ALA A 782 -48.32 65.99 -20.97
C ALA A 782 -49.44 65.76 -22.00
N MET A 783 -49.36 64.66 -22.77
CA MET A 783 -50.44 63.66 -22.87
C MET A 783 -50.06 62.36 -23.64
N VAL A 784 -50.03 61.24 -22.89
CA VAL A 784 -50.57 59.90 -23.23
C VAL A 784 -50.38 59.32 -24.65
N GLN A 785 -49.54 58.28 -24.77
CA GLN A 785 -49.87 57.02 -25.47
C GLN A 785 -48.95 55.85 -25.03
N PRO A 786 -49.23 54.57 -25.36
CA PRO A 786 -49.99 53.68 -24.47
C PRO A 786 -49.14 52.65 -23.71
N SER A 787 -49.68 52.15 -22.60
CA SER A 787 -49.06 51.11 -21.77
C SER A 787 -49.29 49.70 -22.29
N PHE A 788 -48.22 49.00 -22.67
CA PHE A 788 -48.14 47.54 -22.78
C PHE A 788 -46.77 47.07 -22.25
N ILE A 789 -46.73 45.82 -21.77
CA ILE A 789 -45.63 45.19 -21.01
C ILE A 789 -45.48 45.77 -19.58
N ASN A 790 -45.81 44.95 -18.58
CA ASN A 790 -45.52 45.22 -17.17
C ASN A 790 -44.10 44.74 -16.85
N PRO A 791 -43.34 45.42 -15.98
CA PRO A 791 -42.20 44.80 -15.32
C PRO A 791 -42.72 43.73 -14.33
N VAL A 792 -42.39 42.47 -14.60
CA VAL A 792 -42.58 41.39 -13.61
C VAL A 792 -41.41 41.49 -12.63
N HIS A 793 -41.69 41.87 -11.38
CA HIS A 793 -40.74 41.64 -10.29
C HIS A 793 -40.61 40.13 -10.09
N HIS A 794 -39.55 39.55 -10.66
CA HIS A 794 -39.03 38.29 -10.13
C HIS A 794 -38.45 38.58 -8.75
N ALA A 795 -39.22 38.24 -7.72
CA ALA A 795 -38.69 38.18 -6.37
C ALA A 795 -37.62 37.08 -6.34
N SER A 796 -36.36 37.47 -6.13
CA SER A 796 -35.30 36.54 -5.78
C SER A 796 -35.73 35.79 -4.51
N VAL A 797 -35.91 34.47 -4.63
CA VAL A 797 -36.23 33.62 -3.48
C VAL A 797 -34.98 33.56 -2.61
N ASP A 798 -35.01 34.28 -1.50
CA ASP A 798 -33.95 34.26 -0.49
C ASP A 798 -33.98 32.91 0.24
N LEU A 799 -33.17 31.98 -0.25
CA LEU A 799 -33.01 30.63 0.30
C LEU A 799 -31.76 30.52 1.19
N SER A 800 -31.44 31.60 1.91
CA SER A 800 -30.34 31.68 2.88
C SER A 800 -30.59 30.83 4.15
N GLY A 801 -30.61 29.51 3.98
CA GLY A 801 -30.55 28.55 5.08
C GLY A 801 -29.13 28.43 5.62
N HIS A 802 -28.98 28.55 6.95
CA HIS A 802 -27.75 28.30 7.71
C HIS A 802 -26.51 29.16 7.37
N ASN A 803 -26.19 30.07 8.30
CA ASN A 803 -24.82 30.52 8.51
C ASN A 803 -24.51 30.49 10.01
N LEU A 804 -23.37 29.91 10.41
CA LEU A 804 -23.01 29.76 11.82
C LEU A 804 -22.19 30.97 12.32
N VAL A 805 -22.70 31.58 13.39
CA VAL A 805 -21.95 32.12 14.53
C VAL A 805 -20.67 32.92 14.21
N ASN A 806 -20.77 34.25 14.32
CA ASN A 806 -20.03 34.90 15.40
C ASN A 806 -20.72 36.17 15.93
N ALA A 807 -20.34 36.59 17.13
CA ALA A 807 -21.17 37.46 17.97
C ALA A 807 -20.64 38.89 18.13
N HIS A 808 -21.57 39.85 18.23
CA HIS A 808 -21.46 40.94 19.20
C HIS A 808 -22.84 41.43 19.65
N GLN A 809 -22.89 42.17 20.77
CA GLN A 809 -24.10 42.39 21.56
C GLN A 809 -24.93 43.59 21.09
N ALA A 810 -26.24 43.39 20.88
CA ALA A 810 -27.25 44.44 20.92
C ALA A 810 -28.55 43.88 21.54
N SER A 811 -29.05 44.52 22.60
CA SER A 811 -30.23 44.06 23.33
C SER A 811 -31.52 44.59 22.71
N VAL A 812 -32.35 43.70 22.16
CA VAL A 812 -33.71 44.01 21.71
C VAL A 812 -34.69 43.03 22.34
N VAL A 813 -35.69 43.55 23.05
CA VAL A 813 -36.78 42.74 23.63
C VAL A 813 -37.72 42.32 22.49
N PRO A 814 -37.93 41.01 22.25
CA PRO A 814 -38.71 40.57 21.10
C PRO A 814 -40.23 40.69 21.35
N SER A 815 -40.98 40.92 20.28
CA SER A 815 -42.44 41.02 20.31
C SER A 815 -43.13 39.71 20.72
N ALA A 816 -44.29 39.80 21.38
CA ALA A 816 -45.02 38.65 21.92
C ALA A 816 -45.33 37.53 20.91
N ALA A 817 -45.33 37.84 19.60
CA ALA A 817 -45.49 36.85 18.54
C ALA A 817 -44.38 35.77 18.53
N THR A 818 -43.12 36.15 18.79
CA THR A 818 -42.01 35.17 18.77
C THR A 818 -42.09 34.19 19.93
N VAL A 819 -42.52 34.67 21.11
CA VAL A 819 -42.72 33.84 22.31
C VAL A 819 -43.79 32.77 22.04
N VAL A 820 -44.89 33.13 21.36
CA VAL A 820 -45.93 32.17 20.96
C VAL A 820 -45.39 31.13 19.97
N ILE A 821 -44.64 31.55 18.95
CA ILE A 821 -44.06 30.65 17.96
C ILE A 821 -43.09 29.65 18.63
N VAL A 822 -42.17 30.11 19.49
CA VAL A 822 -41.22 29.25 20.20
C VAL A 822 -41.94 28.26 21.12
N VAL A 823 -43.02 28.67 21.81
CA VAL A 823 -43.85 27.77 22.62
C VAL A 823 -44.58 26.73 21.75
N CYS A 824 -45.11 27.11 20.60
CA CYS A 824 -45.76 26.17 19.67
C CYS A 824 -44.79 25.15 19.07
N VAL A 825 -43.59 25.58 18.63
CA VAL A 825 -42.57 24.70 18.05
C VAL A 825 -42.01 23.74 19.11
N SER A 826 -41.69 24.23 20.31
CA SER A 826 -41.20 23.36 21.39
C SER A 826 -42.26 22.35 21.87
N PHE A 827 -43.55 22.72 21.86
CA PHE A 827 -44.64 21.78 22.15
C PHE A 827 -44.82 20.71 21.07
N LEU A 828 -44.64 21.06 19.78
CA LEU A 828 -44.64 20.10 18.67
C LEU A 828 -43.47 19.11 18.77
N VAL A 829 -42.24 19.60 19.00
CA VAL A 829 -41.06 18.74 19.18
C VAL A 829 -41.27 17.80 20.38
N PHE A 830 -41.80 18.30 21.50
CA PHE A 830 -42.12 17.47 22.67
C PHE A 830 -43.16 16.38 22.35
N MET A 831 -44.19 16.67 21.55
CA MET A 831 -45.16 15.67 21.10
C MET A 831 -44.56 14.61 20.17
N ILE A 832 -43.66 15.00 19.27
CA ILE A 832 -42.93 14.06 18.39
C ILE A 832 -42.04 13.13 19.23
N VAL A 833 -41.27 13.67 20.18
CA VAL A 833 -40.42 12.88 21.09
C VAL A 833 -41.26 11.92 21.95
N LEU A 834 -42.40 12.37 22.49
CA LEU A 834 -43.32 11.48 23.21
C LEU A 834 -43.94 10.40 22.30
N GLY A 835 -44.18 10.70 21.02
CA GLY A 835 -44.61 9.72 20.01
C GLY A 835 -43.58 8.62 19.81
N VAL A 836 -42.34 8.99 19.48
CA VAL A 836 -41.22 8.04 19.30
C VAL A 836 -40.97 7.23 20.57
N PHE A 837 -41.01 7.86 21.75
CA PHE A 837 -40.82 7.16 23.02
C PHE A 837 -41.95 6.15 23.30
N ARG A 838 -43.21 6.47 22.97
CA ARG A 838 -44.33 5.52 23.07
C ARG A 838 -44.22 4.36 22.08
N ILE A 839 -43.75 4.60 20.86
CA ILE A 839 -43.55 3.56 19.85
C ILE A 839 -42.45 2.58 20.31
N ARG A 840 -41.29 3.09 20.75
CA ARG A 840 -40.22 2.25 21.30
C ARG A 840 -40.66 1.48 22.56
N ALA A 841 -41.41 2.13 23.46
CA ALA A 841 -41.96 1.48 24.65
C ALA A 841 -43.07 0.44 24.37
N ALA A 842 -43.69 0.48 23.18
CA ALA A 842 -44.62 -0.56 22.72
C ALA A 842 -43.84 -1.77 22.16
N HIS A 843 -42.86 -1.56 21.28
CA HIS A 843 -42.01 -2.63 20.73
C HIS A 843 -41.23 -3.40 21.81
N GLN A 844 -40.78 -2.71 22.88
CA GLN A 844 -40.12 -3.37 24.01
C GLN A 844 -41.05 -4.25 24.86
N ARG A 845 -42.38 -4.13 24.72
CA ARG A 845 -43.34 -5.05 25.37
C ARG A 845 -43.58 -6.30 24.53
N THR A 846 -43.74 -6.15 23.21
CA THR A 846 -43.95 -7.30 22.31
C THR A 846 -42.76 -8.24 22.28
N MET A 847 -41.52 -7.73 22.32
CA MET A 847 -40.32 -8.59 22.44
C MET A 847 -40.30 -9.37 23.77
N ARG A 848 -40.62 -8.70 24.88
CA ARG A 848 -40.47 -9.26 26.23
C ARG A 848 -41.51 -10.35 26.57
N ASP A 849 -42.67 -10.35 25.93
CA ASP A 849 -43.66 -11.42 26.05
C ASP A 849 -43.34 -12.63 25.14
N GLN A 850 -42.43 -12.49 24.17
CA GLN A 850 -42.05 -13.57 23.23
C GLN A 850 -40.84 -14.40 23.71
N GLU A 851 -39.98 -13.83 24.55
CA GLU A 851 -38.75 -14.44 25.05
C GLU A 851 -38.99 -15.43 26.22
N ASN A 852 -40.09 -15.27 26.97
CA ASN A 852 -40.36 -16.00 28.22
C ASN A 852 -41.30 -17.22 28.04
N GLY A 853 -41.29 -17.86 26.86
CA GLY A 853 -42.35 -18.79 26.42
C GLY A 853 -41.91 -20.14 25.82
N LYS A 854 -40.61 -20.46 25.73
CA LYS A 854 -40.12 -21.73 25.15
C LYS A 854 -38.91 -22.32 25.89
N GLU A 855 -39.15 -22.88 27.07
CA GLU A 855 -38.30 -23.90 27.68
C GLU A 855 -39.09 -25.21 27.81
N ASN A 856 -38.99 -26.12 26.82
CA ASN A 856 -39.18 -27.58 26.94
C ASN A 856 -39.08 -28.32 25.58
N GLU A 857 -38.86 -29.65 25.67
CA GLU A 857 -38.95 -30.68 24.61
C GLU A 857 -37.93 -30.67 23.46
N MET A 858 -36.75 -31.27 23.77
CA MET A 858 -36.22 -32.53 23.20
C MET A 858 -36.06 -32.75 21.68
N ASP A 859 -34.88 -33.28 21.34
CA ASP A 859 -34.50 -34.31 20.35
C ASP A 859 -35.11 -34.32 18.93
N TRP A 860 -34.27 -34.43 17.90
CA TRP A 860 -33.87 -35.75 17.34
C TRP A 860 -32.70 -35.63 16.33
N ASP A 861 -32.10 -36.77 16.01
CA ASP A 861 -30.86 -36.93 15.23
C ASP A 861 -31.01 -36.90 13.69
N ASP A 862 -29.84 -36.89 13.04
CA ASP A 862 -29.45 -37.72 11.88
C ASP A 862 -29.43 -37.18 10.42
N SER A 863 -28.19 -37.07 9.92
CA SER A 863 -27.65 -37.75 8.72
C SER A 863 -28.13 -37.48 7.27
N ALA A 864 -27.24 -36.78 6.55
CA ALA A 864 -26.37 -37.34 5.48
C ALA A 864 -26.79 -37.39 3.99
N LEU A 865 -25.74 -37.53 3.16
CA LEU A 865 -25.68 -37.83 1.70
C LEU A 865 -26.17 -36.69 0.76
N THR A 866 -25.33 -35.96 -0.01
CA THR A 866 -24.34 -36.25 -1.08
C THR A 866 -24.88 -36.42 -2.51
N ILE A 867 -24.04 -35.96 -3.46
CA ILE A 867 -23.93 -36.31 -4.89
C ILE A 867 -24.66 -35.43 -5.93
N THR A 868 -23.86 -35.08 -6.93
CA THR A 868 -24.07 -34.33 -8.18
C THR A 868 -25.17 -34.87 -9.09
N VAL A 869 -25.69 -34.02 -9.98
CA VAL A 869 -25.42 -34.17 -11.43
C VAL A 869 -25.39 -32.79 -12.11
N ASN A 870 -24.64 -32.67 -13.21
CA ASN A 870 -24.88 -31.71 -14.29
C ASN A 870 -25.00 -32.52 -15.59
N PRO A 871 -26.07 -32.33 -16.39
CA PRO A 871 -25.93 -32.51 -17.83
C PRO A 871 -26.54 -31.36 -18.67
N MET A 872 -25.76 -30.95 -19.66
CA MET A 872 -26.11 -30.09 -20.79
C MET A 872 -26.93 -30.86 -21.84
N GLU A 873 -27.91 -30.21 -22.50
CA GLU A 873 -28.39 -30.62 -23.84
C GLU A 873 -29.16 -29.48 -24.57
N HIS A 874 -28.69 -29.11 -25.78
CA HIS A 874 -29.38 -28.72 -27.03
C HIS A 874 -30.67 -27.84 -27.08
N SER A 875 -30.95 -27.04 -28.13
CA SER A 875 -30.27 -26.74 -29.43
C SER A 875 -30.89 -25.50 -30.15
N SER A 876 -30.26 -25.07 -31.28
CA SER A 876 -30.86 -24.37 -32.46
C SER A 876 -31.46 -22.95 -32.25
N GLU A 877 -31.40 -21.98 -33.17
CA GLU A 877 -30.99 -21.84 -34.61
C GLU A 877 -30.45 -20.38 -34.81
N GLU A 878 -29.47 -20.09 -35.70
CA GLU A 878 -29.58 -19.43 -37.06
C GLU A 878 -30.24 -18.02 -37.05
N GLU A 879 -29.86 -16.94 -37.77
CA GLU A 879 -28.92 -16.54 -38.89
C GLU A 879 -28.25 -15.18 -38.44
N GLU A 880 -27.18 -14.49 -38.91
CA GLU A 880 -26.14 -14.37 -40.00
C GLU A 880 -24.74 -14.13 -39.27
N GLU A 881 -23.48 -14.15 -39.77
CA GLU A 881 -22.69 -13.59 -40.93
C GLU A 881 -22.38 -12.07 -40.83
N GLU A 882 -21.20 -11.49 -41.11
CA GLU A 882 -19.95 -11.80 -41.90
C GLU A 882 -18.67 -11.91 -40.98
N GLU A 883 -17.49 -12.51 -41.24
CA GLU A 883 -16.58 -12.69 -42.43
C GLU A 883 -15.87 -11.39 -42.91
N GLU A 884 -14.65 -11.27 -43.47
CA GLU A 884 -13.44 -12.08 -43.83
C GLU A 884 -12.19 -11.42 -43.15
N GLU A 885 -10.93 -11.87 -43.01
CA GLU A 885 -10.08 -13.11 -42.97
C GLU A 885 -8.86 -12.73 -42.05
N SER A 886 -8.09 -13.57 -41.31
CA SER A 886 -7.26 -14.77 -41.61
C SER A 886 -5.88 -14.52 -42.27
N GLU A 887 -4.79 -14.98 -41.63
CA GLU A 887 -3.64 -15.70 -42.25
C GLU A 887 -2.78 -16.40 -41.14
N ASP A 888 -2.29 -17.62 -41.40
CA ASP A 888 -1.73 -18.57 -40.40
C ASP A 888 -0.18 -18.72 -40.40
N GLY A 889 0.35 -19.40 -39.37
CA GLY A 889 1.72 -19.96 -39.29
C GLY A 889 2.30 -19.85 -37.86
N GLU A 890 2.37 -20.90 -37.03
CA GLU A 890 3.19 -22.14 -37.13
C GLU A 890 4.70 -21.85 -37.22
N GLU A 891 5.59 -22.44 -36.41
CA GLU A 891 5.48 -23.50 -35.37
C GLU A 891 6.76 -23.48 -34.47
N GLU A 892 6.70 -24.14 -33.30
CA GLU A 892 7.81 -24.85 -32.58
C GLU A 892 9.19 -24.17 -32.27
N ASP A 893 9.94 -24.49 -31.19
CA ASP A 893 9.61 -25.01 -29.85
C ASP A 893 10.86 -24.88 -28.91
N ASP A 894 10.81 -25.53 -27.74
CA ASP A 894 11.94 -26.06 -26.93
C ASP A 894 12.80 -25.12 -26.04
N ILE A 895 12.32 -25.02 -24.79
CA ILE A 895 13.07 -25.16 -23.53
C ILE A 895 14.50 -25.76 -23.58
N THR A 896 15.41 -25.24 -22.74
CA THR A 896 15.96 -26.00 -21.58
C THR A 896 16.85 -25.16 -20.65
N SER A 897 16.95 -25.59 -19.38
CA SER A 897 17.73 -24.96 -18.29
C SER A 897 19.08 -25.65 -18.05
N ALA A 898 20.07 -24.94 -17.50
CA ALA A 898 21.08 -25.48 -16.56
C ALA A 898 21.90 -24.35 -15.88
N GLU A 899 22.57 -24.67 -14.77
CA GLU A 899 23.30 -23.72 -13.90
C GLU A 899 24.83 -23.97 -13.87
N SER A 900 25.52 -23.12 -13.08
CA SER A 900 26.63 -23.45 -12.17
C SER A 900 28.08 -23.08 -12.51
N GLU A 901 28.74 -22.56 -11.45
CA GLU A 901 30.13 -22.83 -11.02
C GLU A 901 31.31 -22.20 -11.81
N THR A 902 32.00 -21.17 -11.25
CA THR A 902 33.27 -21.21 -10.43
C THR A 902 34.54 -21.31 -11.28
N SER A 903 35.74 -20.81 -10.88
CA SER A 903 36.23 -19.99 -9.75
C SER A 903 37.58 -19.34 -10.15
N GLU A 904 38.26 -18.63 -9.22
CA GLU A 904 39.74 -18.46 -9.16
C GLU A 904 40.45 -17.59 -10.25
N ASP A 905 41.53 -16.84 -9.96
CA ASP A 905 41.98 -16.22 -8.70
C ASP A 905 43.08 -15.13 -8.91
N GLU A 906 43.46 -14.48 -7.80
CA GLU A 906 44.78 -13.89 -7.44
C GLU A 906 45.38 -12.59 -8.05
N GLU A 907 45.93 -11.80 -7.10
CA GLU A 907 47.07 -10.84 -7.10
C GLU A 907 47.23 -9.80 -8.24
N GLY A 908 47.31 -8.48 -8.01
CA GLY A 908 47.74 -7.74 -6.81
C GLY A 908 48.72 -6.61 -7.21
N GLY A 909 48.72 -5.45 -6.54
CA GLY A 909 49.75 -4.41 -6.78
C GLY A 909 49.36 -2.94 -6.56
N GLU A 910 49.17 -2.52 -5.31
CA GLU A 910 49.45 -1.14 -4.88
C GLU A 910 50.99 -0.96 -4.63
N PRO A 911 51.56 0.26 -4.47
CA PRO A 911 50.91 1.53 -4.12
C PRO A 911 51.40 2.83 -4.83
N GLU A 912 50.67 3.92 -4.55
CA GLU A 912 51.16 5.29 -4.27
C GLU A 912 52.15 6.02 -5.23
N ASP A 913 51.60 6.97 -6.01
CA ASP A 913 51.65 8.43 -5.73
C ASP A 913 52.23 9.43 -6.76
N GLN A 914 51.47 10.53 -6.92
CA GLN A 914 51.82 11.92 -7.28
C GLN A 914 52.34 12.40 -8.68
N GLN A 915 51.55 13.35 -9.21
CA GLN A 915 51.90 14.61 -9.93
C GLN A 915 51.96 14.72 -11.48
N ALA A 916 51.26 15.78 -11.94
CA ALA A 916 51.61 16.73 -13.03
C ALA A 916 51.22 16.49 -14.52
N ALA A 917 49.96 16.82 -14.82
CA ALA A 917 49.54 17.92 -15.73
C ALA A 917 49.71 17.85 -17.28
N SER A 918 48.89 18.68 -17.96
CA SER A 918 48.66 18.83 -19.41
C SER A 918 48.00 17.61 -20.10
N ARG A 919 46.80 17.65 -20.72
CA ARG A 919 45.95 18.71 -21.34
C ARG A 919 46.45 19.21 -22.70
N GLN A 920 46.01 18.58 -23.79
CA GLN A 920 45.18 19.25 -24.81
C GLN A 920 44.69 18.33 -25.95
N GLN A 921 43.47 18.63 -26.44
CA GLN A 921 43.00 18.52 -27.84
C GLN A 921 42.76 17.13 -28.48
N GLN A 922 41.75 16.95 -29.37
CA GLN A 922 40.47 17.67 -29.59
C GLN A 922 39.60 16.90 -30.62
N LEU A 923 38.31 17.25 -30.72
CA LEU A 923 37.40 17.09 -31.87
C LEU A 923 36.92 15.65 -32.23
N GLU A 924 35.72 15.42 -32.78
CA GLU A 924 34.41 16.11 -32.68
C GLU A 924 33.33 15.30 -33.45
N TRP A 925 32.04 15.65 -33.28
CA TRP A 925 30.85 15.26 -34.08
C TRP A 925 30.36 13.80 -33.97
N ASP A 926 29.09 13.48 -34.26
CA ASP A 926 27.78 14.18 -34.13
C ASP A 926 26.70 13.16 -34.54
N ASP A 927 25.47 13.24 -34.00
CA ASP A 927 24.24 13.03 -34.79
C ASP A 927 22.97 13.40 -34.01
N SER A 928 21.85 13.64 -34.70
CA SER A 928 20.61 14.18 -34.12
C SER A 928 19.33 13.79 -34.86
N THR A 929 18.19 13.91 -34.15
CA THR A 929 16.79 14.05 -34.65
C THR A 929 16.03 12.85 -35.24
N LEU A 930 14.69 12.99 -35.12
CA LEU A 930 13.54 12.30 -35.75
C LEU A 930 12.88 11.20 -34.90
N THR A 931 11.87 11.50 -34.06
CA THR A 931 10.45 11.86 -34.34
C THR A 931 9.58 10.73 -34.89
N TYR A 932 8.61 10.31 -34.08
CA TYR A 932 7.19 10.42 -34.45
C TYR A 932 6.38 10.84 -33.22
#